data_AF-A0A6A6IWF1-F1
#
_entry.id   AF-A0A6A6IWF1-F1
#
_cell.length_a   1.000
_cell.length_b   1.000
_cell.length_c   1.000
_cell.angle_alpha   90.00
_cell.angle_beta   90.00
_cell.angle_gamma   90.00
#
_symmetry.space_group_name_H-M   'P 1'
#
loop_
_entity.id
_entity.type
_entity.pdbx_description
1 polymer ?
#
loop_
_entity_poly.entity_id
_entity_poly.type
_entity_poly.pdbx_seq_one_letter_code
_entity_poly.pdbx_strand_id
1 'polypeptide(L)'
;MPSDSSSTDRLDAQIPGAFPDANGSQAAISTHQTLSQALFARRAEYTRPRNVRIKVGTWNVAAQKGTEQDVGAWFVGGKGIEESLAGLGVEDLDAERRESRESVSAQEARHTSNAPTVPHRDPGTAPGEEEVGIYALGLQEVVDINSPAEALRPYTDPTIANRWKAAIELALPKGYQLVSEQQLIGLLLLIYVSPTVHPHVKAVSTTSVGTGLMGYMGNKGAVTTRMVLGETTRLVFINSHLAAGADKAALERRNWDAGQITSRTRFDPITDAMGLTQGQGEGLGEEDFAFWFGDLNYRLEGMPGEDVRRLLTIHTKRLDLETTEDTTKDDASTSADSGYASKSSSDLTNNEDPDDVVPLPPDLDPTSLHTIVSSLLPHDELKQQQKAGKAFHDGWEEGPIRFLPSYKYDIGKVAVFDSSDKQRCPSWCDRVLYRTRAAKERYDARLKELEEARKKDEEMKAKGIDRAGDDDDVLFDYDPETDGDNNDTYDEYDENEDPEPEAVVTKEGFPDEILLECYTAHIRVLSSDHKPLEAVFSLKYDAVIPELKTAIHQEVARELDRQENEGRPSITLVVDRSTGTLSPENKDTTDSAFDGVDFGDVQFAKSKRRNITIANTGRVPATFGFTDRPVNRDQPEGPFPPWLSVTFDRKPDAPSKASSDDLHQQFTLDPADVCNAELKLKIEDLDTIRKLNEGIASMDEVLVLRVKDGRDHFLPIRAHWLQSALSRTVDKLIKIPEGGIRKLQHQKPDRGDGVKWSVPREIFRLTEAIEVLTERTLADWDMTGHEADKEKAPWQHNAAWPFIRQDNAAPDEDVAADVYDALDCDDPIDKAFPAGTPPKQRLGILADVLLLFLRSLQDGIITKSLWEKLEEGITMREKSKQQLLPDDEKMWALEILASAPNHLASFLLIVSMLQNVKNQIAEASKSDKTTPRSSIDLPLPASPKVSVRRKTLSKVPEVAIRQLINRNYAAVFVDTMFRAPNMEKLKDKDKAAKKERMAKIVELFLDDGDVKRR
;
A
#
# COMPACT_ATOMS: atom_id res chain seq x y z
N MET A 1 29.03 -20.92 -11.79
CA MET A 1 28.33 -20.98 -13.09
C MET A 1 27.27 -22.06 -12.99
N PRO A 2 26.04 -21.78 -13.48
CA PRO A 2 24.79 -21.99 -12.73
C PRO A 2 24.08 -23.32 -13.16
N SER A 3 22.81 -23.63 -12.86
CA SER A 3 21.63 -22.82 -12.49
C SER A 3 20.51 -23.67 -11.87
N ASP A 4 19.52 -23.19 -11.11
CA ASP A 4 19.22 -21.97 -10.31
C ASP A 4 17.90 -22.30 -9.51
N SER A 5 17.20 -21.49 -8.70
CA SER A 5 17.19 -20.03 -8.43
C SER A 5 16.93 -19.69 -6.94
N SER A 6 15.69 -19.32 -6.54
CA SER A 6 15.35 -18.81 -5.18
C SER A 6 13.88 -18.98 -4.81
N SER A 7 13.61 -19.40 -3.56
CA SER A 7 12.36 -19.13 -2.85
C SER A 7 12.59 -18.01 -1.81
N THR A 8 11.64 -17.08 -1.69
CA THR A 8 11.70 -15.98 -0.71
C THR A 8 10.32 -15.79 -0.10
N ASP A 9 10.04 -16.58 0.93
CA ASP A 9 8.87 -16.46 1.80
C ASP A 9 9.33 -16.22 3.24
N ARG A 10 8.51 -15.48 4.01
CA ARG A 10 8.67 -15.14 5.44
C ARG A 10 9.89 -14.29 5.81
N LEU A 11 9.64 -13.02 6.16
CA LEU A 11 10.53 -12.23 7.03
C LEU A 11 9.80 -11.38 8.10
N ASP A 12 8.59 -11.76 8.49
CA ASP A 12 7.94 -11.26 9.71
C ASP A 12 8.49 -11.98 10.95
N ALA A 13 9.70 -11.58 11.35
CA ALA A 13 10.34 -12.06 12.56
C ALA A 13 9.89 -11.24 13.78
N GLN A 14 9.05 -11.82 14.64
CA GLN A 14 8.73 -11.24 15.96
C GLN A 14 10.02 -11.03 16.77
N ILE A 15 10.27 -9.81 17.24
CA ILE A 15 11.40 -9.48 18.12
C ILE A 15 11.00 -9.80 19.57
N PRO A 16 11.65 -10.75 20.26
CA PRO A 16 11.35 -11.01 21.67
C PRO A 16 11.93 -9.90 22.55
N GLY A 17 11.07 -9.18 23.31
CA GLY A 17 11.55 -8.18 24.28
C GLY A 17 10.63 -7.00 24.59
N ALA A 18 9.44 -6.89 23.99
CA ALA A 18 8.47 -5.85 24.34
C ALA A 18 7.85 -6.09 25.73
N PHE A 19 8.01 -5.14 26.65
CA PHE A 19 7.22 -5.08 27.87
C PHE A 19 5.80 -4.56 27.56
N PRO A 20 4.77 -4.93 28.34
CA PRO A 20 3.42 -4.42 28.14
C PRO A 20 3.29 -2.99 28.70
N ASP A 21 3.14 -2.00 27.82
CA ASP A 21 2.81 -0.61 28.20
C ASP A 21 1.34 -0.49 28.64
N ALA A 22 1.07 -0.99 29.85
CA ALA A 22 -0.20 -0.81 30.54
C ALA A 22 -0.30 0.61 31.14
N ASN A 23 -0.63 1.61 30.30
CA ASN A 23 -1.21 2.86 30.78
C ASN A 23 -2.08 3.55 29.72
N GLY A 24 -3.31 3.91 30.09
CA GLY A 24 -4.27 4.53 29.19
C GLY A 24 -3.91 5.97 28.85
N SER A 25 -3.76 6.26 27.56
CA SER A 25 -3.84 7.61 27.02
C SER A 25 -4.69 7.60 25.74
N GLN A 26 -5.59 8.58 25.59
CA GLN A 26 -6.49 8.67 24.42
C GLN A 26 -5.76 9.28 23.22
N ALA A 27 -4.74 8.58 22.74
CA ALA A 27 -3.90 9.01 21.62
C ALA A 27 -4.47 8.53 20.27
N ALA A 28 -5.05 9.48 19.52
CA ALA A 28 -5.28 9.41 18.07
C ALA A 28 -5.73 8.04 17.49
N ILE A 29 -7.04 7.76 17.58
CA ILE A 29 -7.67 6.71 16.76
C ILE A 29 -7.72 7.19 15.30
N SER A 30 -6.60 7.05 14.57
CA SER A 30 -6.56 7.20 13.11
C SER A 30 -6.97 5.89 12.45
N THR A 31 -8.22 5.48 12.64
CA THR A 31 -8.83 4.39 11.88
C THR A 31 -9.28 4.95 10.53
N HIS A 32 -8.37 4.97 9.56
CA HIS A 32 -8.74 5.02 8.14
C HIS A 32 -9.47 3.72 7.78
N GLN A 33 -10.75 3.65 8.13
CA GLN A 33 -11.64 2.54 7.79
C GLN A 33 -11.75 2.44 6.28
N THR A 34 -11.56 1.26 5.70
CA THR A 34 -11.67 1.09 4.25
C THR A 34 -13.13 1.31 3.82
N LEU A 35 -13.33 1.76 2.58
CA LEU A 35 -14.68 1.88 1.99
C LEU A 35 -15.49 0.59 2.13
N SER A 36 -14.85 -0.57 2.00
CA SER A 36 -15.49 -1.87 2.18
C SER A 36 -15.83 -2.20 3.64
N GLN A 37 -14.94 -1.90 4.60
CA GLN A 37 -15.24 -2.05 6.04
C GLN A 37 -16.39 -1.12 6.47
N ALA A 38 -16.43 0.11 5.96
CA ALA A 38 -17.48 1.08 6.27
C ALA A 38 -18.83 0.69 5.62
N LEU A 39 -18.82 0.11 4.42
CA LEU A 39 -20.01 -0.47 3.79
C LEU A 39 -20.50 -1.71 4.56
N PHE A 40 -19.61 -2.63 4.93
CA PHE A 40 -19.94 -3.85 5.68
C PHE A 40 -20.48 -3.56 7.10
N ALA A 41 -20.02 -2.47 7.73
CA ALA A 41 -20.60 -2.00 9.00
C ALA A 41 -22.08 -1.61 8.86
N ARG A 42 -22.51 -1.14 7.69
CA ARG A 42 -23.90 -0.75 7.37
C ARG A 42 -24.72 -1.86 6.69
N ARG A 43 -24.26 -3.11 6.72
CA ARG A 43 -24.87 -4.22 5.94
C ARG A 43 -26.36 -4.45 6.18
N ALA A 44 -26.82 -4.30 7.42
CA ALA A 44 -28.25 -4.41 7.78
C ALA A 44 -29.17 -3.39 7.09
N GLU A 45 -28.63 -2.29 6.55
CA GLU A 45 -29.44 -1.32 5.78
C GLU A 45 -29.79 -1.87 4.38
N TYR A 46 -28.94 -2.74 3.81
CA TYR A 46 -29.08 -3.27 2.44
C TYR A 46 -29.38 -4.78 2.33
N THR A 47 -29.36 -5.56 3.42
CA THR A 47 -29.87 -6.95 3.43
C THR A 47 -31.32 -7.04 3.87
N ARG A 48 -32.08 -8.03 3.39
CA ARG A 48 -33.44 -8.34 3.87
C ARG A 48 -33.67 -9.87 3.91
N PRO A 49 -34.38 -10.39 4.93
CA PRO A 49 -34.62 -11.81 5.06
C PRO A 49 -35.51 -12.33 3.94
N ARG A 50 -35.21 -13.54 3.48
CA ARG A 50 -35.99 -14.33 2.52
C ARG A 50 -36.07 -15.78 2.97
N ASN A 51 -37.06 -16.51 2.49
CA ASN A 51 -37.08 -17.97 2.59
C ASN A 51 -36.82 -18.58 1.20
N VAL A 52 -36.13 -19.71 1.15
CA VAL A 52 -35.99 -20.57 -0.03
C VAL A 52 -36.10 -22.03 0.36
N ARG A 53 -36.96 -22.77 -0.35
CA ARG A 53 -37.02 -24.23 -0.23
C ARG A 53 -35.98 -24.88 -1.15
N ILE A 54 -35.13 -25.73 -0.58
CA ILE A 54 -34.06 -26.47 -1.25
C ILE A 54 -34.46 -27.95 -1.28
N LYS A 55 -34.59 -28.52 -2.47
CA LYS A 55 -34.91 -29.94 -2.66
C LYS A 55 -33.69 -30.70 -3.15
N VAL A 56 -33.19 -31.62 -2.34
CA VAL A 56 -32.02 -32.45 -2.61
C VAL A 56 -32.50 -33.86 -2.94
N GLY A 57 -32.17 -34.37 -4.12
CA GLY A 57 -32.55 -35.72 -4.56
C GLY A 57 -31.33 -36.57 -4.88
N THR A 58 -31.36 -37.85 -4.52
CA THR A 58 -30.34 -38.83 -4.94
C THR A 58 -30.97 -40.09 -5.51
N TRP A 59 -30.38 -40.64 -6.58
CA TRP A 59 -30.82 -41.90 -7.17
C TRP A 59 -29.74 -42.59 -8.01
N ASN A 60 -29.38 -43.81 -7.64
CA ASN A 60 -28.58 -44.69 -8.49
C ASN A 60 -29.48 -45.34 -9.55
N VAL A 61 -29.17 -45.11 -10.82
CA VAL A 61 -29.99 -45.54 -11.97
C VAL A 61 -29.51 -46.86 -12.60
N ALA A 62 -28.47 -47.48 -12.04
CA ALA A 62 -27.93 -48.80 -12.40
C ALA A 62 -27.75 -49.01 -13.91
N ALA A 63 -27.37 -47.95 -14.65
CA ALA A 63 -27.27 -47.87 -16.09
C ALA A 63 -28.53 -48.29 -16.90
N GLN A 64 -29.70 -48.34 -16.26
CA GLN A 64 -30.95 -48.76 -16.90
C GLN A 64 -31.48 -47.69 -17.86
N LYS A 65 -31.91 -48.13 -19.04
CA LYS A 65 -32.43 -47.26 -20.10
C LYS A 65 -33.88 -46.86 -19.79
N GLY A 66 -34.24 -45.60 -20.04
CA GLY A 66 -35.58 -45.08 -19.80
C GLY A 66 -35.79 -44.55 -18.37
N THR A 67 -34.83 -44.73 -17.46
CA THR A 67 -34.84 -44.15 -16.10
C THR A 67 -34.98 -42.63 -16.13
N GLU A 68 -34.47 -41.98 -17.17
CA GLU A 68 -34.60 -40.54 -17.40
C GLU A 68 -36.06 -40.05 -17.47
N GLN A 69 -37.04 -40.94 -17.74
CA GLN A 69 -38.44 -40.55 -17.88
C GLN A 69 -39.17 -40.38 -16.54
N ASP A 70 -38.67 -40.98 -15.45
CA ASP A 70 -39.30 -40.91 -14.13
C ASP A 70 -38.92 -39.65 -13.34
N VAL A 71 -37.78 -39.03 -13.65
CA VAL A 71 -37.20 -37.93 -12.85
C VAL A 71 -38.12 -36.71 -12.74
N GLY A 72 -38.84 -36.36 -13.81
CA GLY A 72 -39.80 -35.26 -13.79
C GLY A 72 -41.01 -35.55 -12.89
N ALA A 73 -41.40 -36.81 -12.76
CA ALA A 73 -42.57 -37.20 -11.97
C ALA A 73 -42.22 -37.35 -10.48
N TRP A 74 -41.12 -38.03 -10.13
CA TRP A 74 -40.74 -38.21 -8.72
C TRP A 74 -40.11 -36.95 -8.12
N PHE A 75 -39.06 -36.40 -8.73
CA PHE A 75 -38.26 -35.34 -8.11
C PHE A 75 -38.93 -33.95 -8.19
N VAL A 76 -39.42 -33.57 -9.39
CA VAL A 76 -40.09 -32.27 -9.58
C VAL A 76 -41.54 -32.32 -9.09
N GLY A 77 -42.24 -33.44 -9.33
CA GLY A 77 -43.67 -33.60 -8.98
C GLY A 77 -43.97 -34.22 -7.61
N GLY A 78 -42.97 -34.71 -6.85
CA GLY A 78 -43.17 -35.32 -5.52
C GLY A 78 -43.90 -36.68 -5.52
N LYS A 79 -43.96 -37.37 -6.67
CA LYS A 79 -44.82 -38.56 -6.90
C LYS A 79 -44.10 -39.87 -6.62
N GLY A 80 -44.87 -40.93 -6.36
CA GLY A 80 -44.33 -42.28 -6.11
C GLY A 80 -43.83 -42.52 -4.68
N ILE A 81 -44.10 -41.61 -3.75
CA ILE A 81 -44.00 -41.83 -2.30
C ILE A 81 -45.14 -42.79 -1.90
N GLU A 82 -44.92 -43.61 -0.88
CA GLU A 82 -45.95 -44.50 -0.33
C GLU A 82 -46.15 -44.18 1.14
N GLU A 83 -47.23 -43.47 1.50
CA GLU A 83 -47.50 -42.95 2.85
C GLU A 83 -47.30 -44.01 3.95
N SER A 84 -47.88 -45.20 3.73
CA SER A 84 -47.79 -46.36 4.64
C SER A 84 -46.40 -47.00 4.76
N LEU A 85 -45.45 -46.63 3.89
CA LEU A 85 -44.05 -47.07 3.90
C LEU A 85 -43.04 -45.90 4.07
N ALA A 86 -43.54 -44.67 4.20
CA ALA A 86 -42.74 -43.44 4.25
C ALA A 86 -42.60 -42.87 5.68
N GLY A 87 -43.43 -43.34 6.63
CA GLY A 87 -43.40 -42.88 8.03
C GLY A 87 -43.81 -41.42 8.22
N LEU A 88 -44.55 -40.86 7.26
CA LEU A 88 -45.06 -39.48 7.30
C LEU A 88 -46.36 -39.46 8.13
N GLY A 89 -46.29 -38.91 9.35
CA GLY A 89 -47.41 -38.80 10.29
C GLY A 89 -48.46 -37.75 9.90
N VAL A 90 -48.97 -37.81 8.68
CA VAL A 90 -50.01 -36.91 8.16
C VAL A 90 -51.39 -37.47 8.57
N GLU A 91 -52.18 -36.68 9.30
CA GLU A 91 -53.59 -37.00 9.59
C GLU A 91 -54.35 -37.29 8.27
N ASP A 92 -55.21 -38.31 8.24
CA ASP A 92 -55.79 -38.90 7.01
C ASP A 92 -56.33 -37.85 6.01
N LEU A 93 -55.50 -37.49 5.03
CA LEU A 93 -55.87 -36.61 3.92
C LEU A 93 -56.69 -37.37 2.86
N ASP A 94 -57.98 -37.46 3.15
CA ASP A 94 -59.05 -37.96 2.27
C ASP A 94 -58.84 -39.39 1.75
N ALA A 95 -59.56 -40.37 2.33
CA ALA A 95 -59.63 -41.73 1.80
C ALA A 95 -60.03 -41.77 0.29
N GLU A 96 -60.84 -40.80 -0.15
CA GLU A 96 -61.21 -40.60 -1.57
C GLU A 96 -60.01 -40.40 -2.52
N ARG A 97 -58.86 -39.93 -2.03
CA ARG A 97 -57.64 -39.79 -2.85
C ARG A 97 -57.02 -41.15 -3.18
N ARG A 98 -57.01 -42.09 -2.22
CA ARG A 98 -56.37 -43.40 -2.37
C ARG A 98 -57.06 -44.26 -3.45
N GLU A 99 -58.39 -44.21 -3.54
CA GLU A 99 -59.17 -44.89 -4.60
C GLU A 99 -58.86 -44.41 -6.04
N SER A 100 -58.24 -43.24 -6.20
CA SER A 100 -58.03 -42.62 -7.52
C SER A 100 -56.71 -43.02 -8.21
N ARG A 101 -55.76 -43.56 -7.44
CA ARG A 101 -54.37 -43.87 -7.84
C ARG A 101 -54.27 -45.22 -8.55
N GLU A 102 -53.26 -45.40 -9.40
CA GLU A 102 -52.97 -46.69 -10.02
C GLU A 102 -52.48 -47.73 -8.98
N SER A 103 -53.10 -48.92 -8.98
CA SER A 103 -52.78 -50.00 -8.05
C SER A 103 -51.44 -50.68 -8.33
N VAL A 104 -50.89 -51.38 -7.33
CA VAL A 104 -49.62 -52.14 -7.40
C VAL A 104 -49.58 -53.01 -8.66
N SER A 105 -50.60 -53.85 -8.85
CA SER A 105 -50.65 -54.84 -9.92
C SER A 105 -50.85 -54.23 -11.31
N ALA A 106 -51.59 -53.12 -11.41
CA ALA A 106 -51.73 -52.37 -12.67
C ALA A 106 -50.42 -51.69 -13.07
N GLN A 107 -49.74 -51.07 -12.10
CA GLN A 107 -48.45 -50.40 -12.29
C GLN A 107 -47.37 -51.39 -12.77
N GLU A 108 -47.26 -52.56 -12.13
CA GLU A 108 -46.33 -53.61 -12.55
C GLU A 108 -46.67 -54.21 -13.91
N ALA A 109 -47.96 -54.46 -14.20
CA ALA A 109 -48.40 -54.97 -15.49
C ALA A 109 -48.16 -53.98 -16.66
N ARG A 110 -48.08 -52.69 -16.36
CA ARG A 110 -47.75 -51.60 -17.30
C ARG A 110 -46.24 -51.42 -17.51
N HIS A 111 -45.39 -52.01 -16.67
CA HIS A 111 -43.94 -51.77 -16.68
C HIS A 111 -43.28 -52.13 -18.02
N THR A 112 -42.65 -51.15 -18.67
CA THR A 112 -41.83 -51.35 -19.89
C THR A 112 -40.59 -50.47 -19.83
N SER A 113 -39.46 -50.93 -20.39
CA SER A 113 -38.15 -50.28 -20.29
C SER A 113 -37.99 -48.96 -21.07
N ASN A 114 -39.08 -48.33 -21.52
CA ASN A 114 -39.06 -47.10 -22.33
C ASN A 114 -40.27 -46.19 -22.02
N ALA A 115 -40.94 -46.37 -20.89
CA ALA A 115 -42.08 -45.57 -20.43
C ALA A 115 -41.92 -45.22 -18.93
N PRO A 116 -42.56 -44.14 -18.43
CA PRO A 116 -42.49 -43.81 -17.00
C PRO A 116 -43.10 -44.91 -16.14
N THR A 117 -42.42 -45.27 -15.06
CA THR A 117 -42.81 -46.31 -14.10
C THR A 117 -43.63 -45.78 -12.92
N VAL A 118 -43.57 -44.48 -12.62
CA VAL A 118 -44.35 -43.81 -11.56
C VAL A 118 -45.86 -44.08 -11.72
N PRO A 119 -46.65 -44.23 -10.63
CA PRO A 119 -48.08 -44.49 -10.71
C PRO A 119 -48.87 -43.40 -11.44
N HIS A 120 -49.83 -43.80 -12.27
CA HIS A 120 -50.79 -42.87 -12.85
C HIS A 120 -51.75 -42.29 -11.79
N ARG A 121 -52.14 -41.03 -12.01
CA ARG A 121 -53.02 -40.21 -11.13
C ARG A 121 -52.47 -39.93 -9.72
N ASP A 122 -51.21 -40.24 -9.47
CA ASP A 122 -50.50 -39.81 -8.26
C ASP A 122 -50.50 -38.28 -8.13
N PRO A 123 -51.04 -37.68 -7.04
CA PRO A 123 -51.04 -36.23 -6.86
C PRO A 123 -49.63 -35.68 -6.57
N GLY A 124 -48.77 -36.47 -5.93
CA GLY A 124 -47.55 -36.01 -5.26
C GLY A 124 -47.82 -35.75 -3.77
N THR A 125 -46.95 -36.24 -2.90
CA THR A 125 -47.08 -36.12 -1.43
C THR A 125 -46.09 -35.12 -0.84
N ALA A 126 -44.94 -34.92 -1.47
CA ALA A 126 -43.89 -34.00 -1.02
C ALA A 126 -43.84 -32.70 -1.86
N PRO A 127 -43.30 -31.59 -1.30
CA PRO A 127 -43.17 -30.32 -1.99
C PRO A 127 -42.51 -30.41 -3.37
N GLY A 128 -43.03 -29.65 -4.33
CA GLY A 128 -42.62 -29.71 -5.73
C GLY A 128 -43.07 -28.51 -6.56
N GLU A 129 -43.00 -28.67 -7.88
CA GLU A 129 -43.33 -27.66 -8.89
C GLU A 129 -42.80 -26.25 -8.54
N GLU A 130 -43.69 -25.25 -8.37
CA GLU A 130 -43.32 -23.84 -8.13
C GLU A 130 -42.95 -23.52 -6.68
N GLU A 131 -43.13 -24.46 -5.72
CA GLU A 131 -42.82 -24.22 -4.30
C GLU A 131 -41.32 -24.32 -3.97
N VAL A 132 -40.54 -24.98 -4.83
CA VAL A 132 -39.14 -25.34 -4.58
C VAL A 132 -38.22 -24.31 -5.25
N GLY A 133 -37.55 -23.48 -4.46
CA GLY A 133 -36.70 -22.41 -4.98
C GLY A 133 -35.37 -22.89 -5.59
N ILE A 134 -34.82 -24.00 -5.10
CA ILE A 134 -33.59 -24.66 -5.59
C ILE A 134 -33.81 -26.18 -5.66
N TYR A 135 -33.57 -26.78 -6.82
CA TYR A 135 -33.52 -28.24 -7.02
C TYR A 135 -32.08 -28.69 -7.23
N ALA A 136 -31.57 -29.60 -6.40
CA ALA A 136 -30.25 -30.22 -6.55
C ALA A 136 -30.39 -31.75 -6.69
N LEU A 137 -30.09 -32.27 -7.89
CA LEU A 137 -30.22 -33.70 -8.20
C LEU A 137 -28.85 -34.35 -8.36
N GLY A 138 -28.59 -35.38 -7.56
CA GLY A 138 -27.46 -36.30 -7.69
C GLY A 138 -27.90 -37.62 -8.30
N LEU A 139 -27.28 -38.02 -9.40
CA LEU A 139 -27.47 -39.34 -10.01
C LEU A 139 -26.17 -40.13 -9.99
N GLN A 140 -26.32 -41.46 -9.87
CA GLN A 140 -25.21 -42.41 -9.89
C GLN A 140 -25.47 -43.52 -10.93
N GLU A 141 -24.39 -44.04 -11.53
CA GLU A 141 -24.41 -45.02 -12.64
C GLU A 141 -25.27 -44.60 -13.85
N VAL A 142 -25.24 -43.32 -14.23
CA VAL A 142 -25.90 -42.83 -15.47
C VAL A 142 -25.27 -43.37 -16.77
N VAL A 143 -24.18 -44.13 -16.67
CA VAL A 143 -23.57 -44.97 -17.72
C VAL A 143 -23.17 -46.32 -17.12
N ASP A 144 -23.08 -47.35 -17.96
CA ASP A 144 -22.61 -48.68 -17.55
C ASP A 144 -21.11 -48.67 -17.23
N ILE A 145 -20.77 -48.43 -15.96
CA ILE A 145 -19.39 -48.44 -15.46
C ILE A 145 -18.79 -49.85 -15.38
N ASN A 146 -19.56 -50.92 -15.61
CA ASN A 146 -19.04 -52.29 -15.69
C ASN A 146 -18.47 -52.58 -17.10
N SER A 147 -18.88 -51.80 -18.11
CA SER A 147 -18.29 -51.82 -19.44
C SER A 147 -16.86 -51.24 -19.40
N PRO A 148 -15.81 -52.00 -19.76
CA PRO A 148 -14.44 -51.48 -19.86
C PRO A 148 -14.31 -50.34 -20.88
N ALA A 149 -15.24 -50.24 -21.83
CA ALA A 149 -15.26 -49.18 -22.84
C ALA A 149 -15.74 -47.83 -22.29
N GLU A 150 -16.49 -47.80 -21.17
CA GLU A 150 -16.87 -46.57 -20.47
C GLU A 150 -15.92 -46.28 -19.30
N ALA A 151 -15.58 -47.29 -18.50
CA ALA A 151 -14.70 -47.16 -17.33
C ALA A 151 -13.28 -46.70 -17.66
N LEU A 152 -12.82 -46.88 -18.91
CA LEU A 152 -11.51 -46.45 -19.41
C LEU A 152 -11.58 -45.27 -20.39
N ARG A 153 -12.74 -44.60 -20.56
CA ARG A 153 -12.79 -43.37 -21.39
C ARG A 153 -11.94 -42.26 -20.76
N PRO A 154 -11.07 -41.58 -21.55
CA PRO A 154 -10.30 -40.43 -21.06
C PRO A 154 -11.10 -39.12 -21.03
N TYR A 155 -12.40 -39.13 -21.37
CA TYR A 155 -13.31 -37.99 -21.32
C TYR A 155 -14.74 -38.43 -21.01
N THR A 156 -15.49 -37.59 -20.29
CA THR A 156 -16.91 -37.78 -20.01
C THR A 156 -17.78 -37.50 -21.25
N ASP A 157 -18.86 -38.25 -21.45
CA ASP A 157 -19.76 -38.08 -22.61
C ASP A 157 -20.95 -37.14 -22.27
N PRO A 158 -20.99 -35.91 -22.83
CA PRO A 158 -22.03 -34.93 -22.50
C PRO A 158 -23.41 -35.29 -23.07
N THR A 159 -23.53 -36.27 -23.97
CA THR A 159 -24.84 -36.71 -24.48
C THR A 159 -25.70 -37.37 -23.41
N ILE A 160 -25.07 -37.87 -22.33
CA ILE A 160 -25.74 -38.43 -21.17
C ILE A 160 -26.38 -37.32 -20.34
N ALA A 161 -25.59 -36.35 -19.86
CA ALA A 161 -26.10 -35.21 -19.09
C ALA A 161 -27.15 -34.40 -19.88
N ASN A 162 -26.94 -34.16 -21.18
CA ASN A 162 -27.93 -33.49 -22.04
C ASN A 162 -29.29 -34.21 -22.09
N ARG A 163 -29.33 -35.55 -21.93
CA ARG A 163 -30.60 -36.30 -21.89
C ARG A 163 -31.34 -36.12 -20.57
N TRP A 164 -30.61 -36.20 -19.45
CA TRP A 164 -31.15 -35.98 -18.11
C TRP A 164 -31.66 -34.54 -17.94
N LYS A 165 -30.88 -33.54 -18.40
CA LYS A 165 -31.31 -32.14 -18.45
C LYS A 165 -32.59 -31.97 -19.26
N ALA A 166 -32.67 -32.52 -20.48
CA ALA A 166 -33.87 -32.41 -21.33
C ALA A 166 -35.12 -33.05 -20.69
N ALA A 167 -34.97 -34.10 -19.87
CA ALA A 167 -36.10 -34.69 -19.14
C ALA A 167 -36.54 -33.83 -17.95
N ILE A 168 -35.60 -33.21 -17.23
CA ILE A 168 -35.87 -32.32 -16.08
C ILE A 168 -36.44 -30.97 -16.57
N GLU A 169 -35.88 -30.38 -17.62
CA GLU A 169 -36.33 -29.11 -18.23
C GLU A 169 -37.72 -29.21 -18.87
N LEU A 170 -38.17 -30.42 -19.23
CA LEU A 170 -39.54 -30.69 -19.69
C LEU A 170 -40.55 -30.71 -18.53
N ALA A 171 -40.11 -30.99 -17.31
CA ALA A 171 -40.95 -31.12 -16.12
C ALA A 171 -40.90 -29.90 -15.19
N LEU A 172 -39.80 -29.15 -15.17
CA LEU A 172 -39.67 -27.93 -14.36
C LEU A 172 -40.68 -26.84 -14.77
N PRO A 173 -41.18 -26.03 -13.82
CA PRO A 173 -42.01 -24.88 -14.14
C PRO A 173 -41.27 -23.84 -15.00
N LYS A 174 -42.04 -22.93 -15.61
CA LYS A 174 -41.51 -21.98 -16.59
C LYS A 174 -40.58 -20.95 -15.97
N GLY A 175 -39.32 -20.95 -16.42
CA GLY A 175 -38.34 -19.92 -16.08
C GLY A 175 -37.26 -20.35 -15.07
N TYR A 176 -37.29 -21.59 -14.58
CA TYR A 176 -36.14 -22.18 -13.88
C TYR A 176 -34.90 -22.19 -14.78
N GLN A 177 -33.73 -22.02 -14.19
CA GLN A 177 -32.45 -21.93 -14.91
C GLN A 177 -31.43 -22.92 -14.32
N LEU A 178 -30.67 -23.58 -15.18
CA LEU A 178 -29.55 -24.44 -14.80
C LEU A 178 -28.41 -23.58 -14.27
N VAL A 179 -28.07 -23.76 -13.00
CA VAL A 179 -26.99 -23.04 -12.29
C VAL A 179 -25.70 -23.85 -12.25
N SER A 180 -25.79 -25.18 -12.16
CA SER A 180 -24.63 -26.06 -12.14
C SER A 180 -24.89 -27.38 -12.86
N GLU A 181 -23.88 -27.85 -13.59
CA GLU A 181 -23.81 -29.17 -14.22
C GLU A 181 -22.39 -29.70 -14.02
N GLN A 182 -22.25 -30.84 -13.32
CA GLN A 182 -20.96 -31.50 -13.14
C GLN A 182 -21.12 -33.02 -13.29
N GLN A 183 -20.40 -33.60 -14.24
CA GLN A 183 -20.40 -35.05 -14.49
C GLN A 183 -18.99 -35.65 -14.33
N LEU A 184 -18.90 -36.83 -13.71
CA LEU A 184 -17.69 -37.64 -13.57
C LEU A 184 -18.03 -39.10 -13.91
N ILE A 185 -17.84 -39.48 -15.18
CA ILE A 185 -18.25 -40.78 -15.74
C ILE A 185 -19.75 -41.08 -15.45
N GLY A 186 -20.05 -41.89 -14.43
CA GLY A 186 -21.39 -42.27 -14.02
C GLY A 186 -21.99 -41.44 -12.88
N LEU A 187 -21.25 -40.49 -12.31
CA LEU A 187 -21.77 -39.48 -11.39
C LEU A 187 -22.25 -38.26 -12.17
N LEU A 188 -23.43 -37.73 -11.85
CA LEU A 188 -23.96 -36.49 -12.43
C LEU A 188 -24.64 -35.65 -11.33
N LEU A 189 -24.27 -34.37 -11.21
CA LEU A 189 -24.94 -33.38 -10.37
C LEU A 189 -25.50 -32.28 -11.27
N LEU A 190 -26.81 -32.02 -11.13
CA LEU A 190 -27.53 -30.95 -11.81
C LEU A 190 -28.21 -30.07 -10.75
N ILE A 191 -28.03 -28.76 -10.83
CA ILE A 191 -28.70 -27.80 -9.93
C ILE A 191 -29.47 -26.78 -10.75
N TYR A 192 -30.79 -26.73 -10.54
CA TYR A 192 -31.70 -25.78 -11.16
C TYR A 192 -32.25 -24.83 -10.10
N VAL A 193 -32.41 -23.56 -10.45
CA VAL A 193 -32.87 -22.50 -9.53
C VAL A 193 -34.03 -21.73 -10.16
N SER A 194 -35.04 -21.44 -9.34
CA SER A 194 -36.23 -20.66 -9.70
C SER A 194 -35.89 -19.24 -10.18
N PRO A 195 -36.70 -18.62 -11.05
CA PRO A 195 -36.42 -17.28 -11.60
C PRO A 195 -36.40 -16.15 -10.54
N THR A 196 -36.99 -16.38 -9.37
CA THR A 196 -37.00 -15.45 -8.22
C THR A 196 -35.72 -15.52 -7.39
N VAL A 197 -35.08 -16.69 -7.33
CA VAL A 197 -33.86 -16.93 -6.55
C VAL A 197 -32.60 -16.77 -7.41
N HIS A 198 -32.66 -17.12 -8.70
CA HIS A 198 -31.52 -17.08 -9.62
C HIS A 198 -30.71 -15.76 -9.62
N PRO A 199 -31.32 -14.55 -9.59
CA PRO A 199 -30.57 -13.28 -9.53
C PRO A 199 -29.69 -13.11 -8.27
N HIS A 200 -29.92 -13.92 -7.24
CA HIS A 200 -29.23 -13.88 -5.96
C HIS A 200 -28.16 -14.98 -5.82
N VAL A 201 -27.96 -15.83 -6.83
CA VAL A 201 -26.91 -16.86 -6.84
C VAL A 201 -25.65 -16.34 -7.53
N LYS A 202 -24.50 -16.45 -6.87
CA LYS A 202 -23.19 -15.99 -7.35
C LYS A 202 -22.08 -16.98 -6.96
N ALA A 203 -20.86 -16.75 -7.46
CA ALA A 203 -19.64 -17.49 -7.10
C ALA A 203 -19.76 -19.03 -7.22
N VAL A 204 -20.54 -19.50 -8.20
CA VAL A 204 -20.69 -20.92 -8.51
C VAL A 204 -19.35 -21.49 -8.96
N SER A 205 -18.92 -22.57 -8.32
CA SER A 205 -17.68 -23.30 -8.63
C SER A 205 -17.96 -24.80 -8.51
N THR A 206 -17.56 -25.57 -9.52
CA THR A 206 -17.75 -27.03 -9.56
C THR A 206 -16.42 -27.75 -9.55
N THR A 207 -16.37 -28.91 -8.91
CA THR A 207 -15.17 -29.76 -8.91
C THR A 207 -15.54 -31.23 -8.78
N SER A 208 -14.62 -32.13 -9.09
CA SER A 208 -14.85 -33.57 -9.10
C SER A 208 -13.62 -34.33 -8.60
N VAL A 209 -13.83 -35.26 -7.67
CA VAL A 209 -12.78 -36.05 -7.04
C VAL A 209 -13.00 -37.52 -7.37
N GLY A 210 -12.23 -38.07 -8.31
CA GLY A 210 -12.16 -39.50 -8.55
C GLY A 210 -11.40 -40.22 -7.43
N THR A 211 -12.02 -41.23 -6.83
CA THR A 211 -11.44 -42.08 -5.77
C THR A 211 -11.43 -43.56 -6.14
N GLY A 212 -11.90 -43.96 -7.33
CA GLY A 212 -12.08 -45.35 -7.73
C GLY A 212 -10.80 -46.15 -7.98
N LEU A 213 -10.66 -46.73 -9.17
CA LEU A 213 -9.49 -47.57 -9.48
C LEU A 213 -8.17 -46.76 -9.32
N MET A 214 -7.18 -47.41 -8.69
CA MET A 214 -5.92 -46.81 -8.23
C MET A 214 -6.06 -45.59 -7.28
N GLY A 215 -7.26 -45.25 -6.80
CA GLY A 215 -7.51 -44.08 -5.93
C GLY A 215 -7.71 -42.75 -6.66
N TYR A 216 -7.73 -42.76 -8.00
CA TYR A 216 -7.81 -41.55 -8.83
C TYR A 216 -8.82 -41.62 -9.97
N MET A 217 -9.25 -42.81 -10.41
CA MET A 217 -10.21 -42.93 -11.52
C MET A 217 -11.64 -42.54 -11.10
N GLY A 218 -12.37 -41.92 -12.03
CA GLY A 218 -13.72 -41.36 -11.79
C GLY A 218 -14.87 -42.38 -11.74
N ASN A 219 -14.59 -43.69 -11.66
CA ASN A 219 -15.64 -44.72 -11.62
C ASN A 219 -16.32 -44.85 -10.24
N LYS A 220 -15.72 -44.25 -9.21
CA LYS A 220 -16.25 -43.96 -7.85
C LYS A 220 -15.59 -42.65 -7.39
N GLY A 221 -16.20 -41.94 -6.44
CA GLY A 221 -15.74 -40.63 -5.97
C GLY A 221 -16.90 -39.65 -5.76
N ALA A 222 -16.68 -38.37 -6.06
CA ALA A 222 -17.74 -37.34 -5.96
C ALA A 222 -17.65 -36.26 -7.06
N VAL A 223 -18.80 -35.62 -7.29
CA VAL A 223 -18.95 -34.33 -7.98
C VAL A 223 -19.57 -33.33 -7.01
N THR A 224 -19.05 -32.10 -6.97
CA THR A 224 -19.46 -31.09 -5.97
C THR A 224 -19.71 -29.73 -6.64
N THR A 225 -20.54 -28.92 -6.01
CA THR A 225 -20.80 -27.52 -6.38
C THR A 225 -20.84 -26.65 -5.12
N ARG A 226 -20.06 -25.58 -5.08
CA ARG A 226 -20.19 -24.46 -4.13
C ARG A 226 -20.86 -23.30 -4.82
N MET A 227 -21.83 -22.66 -4.18
CA MET A 227 -22.42 -21.38 -4.62
C MET A 227 -22.64 -20.45 -3.43
N VAL A 228 -22.70 -19.15 -3.69
CA VAL A 228 -23.08 -18.13 -2.71
C VAL A 228 -24.48 -17.63 -3.04
N LEU A 229 -25.40 -17.80 -2.10
CA LEU A 229 -26.75 -17.28 -2.15
C LEU A 229 -26.80 -15.94 -1.41
N GLY A 230 -27.55 -14.96 -1.93
CA GLY A 230 -27.80 -13.67 -1.27
C GLY A 230 -26.61 -12.71 -1.18
N GLU A 231 -25.42 -13.08 -1.67
CA GLU A 231 -24.10 -12.52 -1.29
C GLU A 231 -23.69 -12.76 0.17
N THR A 232 -24.32 -13.72 0.85
CA THR A 232 -24.25 -13.89 2.31
C THR A 232 -24.03 -15.33 2.76
N THR A 233 -24.73 -16.29 2.13
CA THR A 233 -24.77 -17.69 2.54
C THR A 233 -23.99 -18.59 1.57
N ARG A 234 -23.00 -19.34 2.04
CA ARG A 234 -22.26 -20.36 1.26
C ARG A 234 -22.98 -21.71 1.32
N LEU A 235 -23.50 -22.16 0.18
CA LEU A 235 -24.12 -23.47 0.02
C LEU A 235 -23.18 -24.42 -0.74
N VAL A 236 -23.02 -25.65 -0.26
CA VAL A 236 -22.28 -26.71 -0.96
C VAL A 236 -23.14 -27.96 -1.14
N PHE A 237 -23.10 -28.52 -2.34
CA PHE A 237 -23.78 -29.76 -2.71
C PHE A 237 -22.74 -30.78 -3.16
N ILE A 238 -22.73 -31.98 -2.55
CA ILE A 238 -21.84 -33.10 -2.87
C ILE A 238 -22.70 -34.30 -3.28
N ASN A 239 -22.61 -34.72 -4.55
CA ASN A 239 -23.11 -36.02 -4.98
C ASN A 239 -21.92 -36.99 -5.05
N SER A 240 -22.00 -38.13 -4.35
CA SER A 240 -20.95 -39.13 -4.29
C SER A 240 -21.42 -40.55 -4.63
N HIS A 241 -20.45 -41.39 -5.02
CA HIS A 241 -20.63 -42.83 -5.16
C HIS A 241 -19.38 -43.50 -4.59
N LEU A 242 -19.49 -44.06 -3.39
CA LEU A 242 -18.38 -44.66 -2.64
C LEU A 242 -18.16 -46.15 -3.00
N ALA A 243 -17.11 -46.78 -2.48
CA ALA A 243 -16.84 -48.19 -2.75
C ALA A 243 -17.97 -49.15 -2.32
N ALA A 244 -18.44 -49.96 -3.27
CA ALA A 244 -19.45 -50.99 -3.06
C ALA A 244 -18.84 -52.30 -2.51
N GLY A 245 -19.51 -52.90 -1.54
CA GLY A 245 -19.13 -54.16 -0.89
C GLY A 245 -19.70 -54.24 0.53
N ALA A 246 -19.85 -55.45 1.07
CA ALA A 246 -20.38 -55.70 2.42
C ALA A 246 -19.36 -56.41 3.32
N ASP A 247 -18.09 -56.36 2.92
CA ASP A 247 -16.94 -56.83 3.67
C ASP A 247 -16.21 -55.65 4.33
N LYS A 248 -15.51 -55.93 5.43
CA LYS A 248 -14.83 -54.89 6.23
C LYS A 248 -13.80 -54.06 5.43
N ALA A 249 -13.17 -54.63 4.39
CA ALA A 249 -12.23 -53.88 3.57
C ALA A 249 -12.95 -52.88 2.63
N ALA A 250 -14.16 -53.20 2.16
CA ALA A 250 -15.02 -52.24 1.47
C ALA A 250 -15.54 -51.13 2.41
N LEU A 251 -15.87 -51.45 3.67
CA LEU A 251 -16.24 -50.47 4.69
C LEU A 251 -15.10 -49.50 5.01
N GLU A 252 -13.89 -50.01 5.29
CA GLU A 252 -12.69 -49.19 5.48
C GLU A 252 -12.37 -48.36 4.22
N ARG A 253 -12.70 -48.86 3.02
CA ARG A 253 -12.58 -48.10 1.79
C ARG A 253 -13.63 -46.99 1.63
N ARG A 254 -14.89 -47.17 2.04
CA ARG A 254 -15.90 -46.09 2.05
C ARG A 254 -15.44 -44.90 2.89
N ASN A 255 -14.92 -45.18 4.10
CA ASN A 255 -14.35 -44.17 4.99
C ASN A 255 -13.17 -43.43 4.33
N TRP A 256 -12.28 -44.18 3.67
CA TRP A 256 -11.15 -43.59 2.92
C TRP A 256 -11.60 -42.76 1.71
N ASP A 257 -12.58 -43.22 0.93
CA ASP A 257 -13.12 -42.48 -0.21
C ASP A 257 -13.73 -41.15 0.26
N ALA A 258 -14.53 -41.15 1.33
CA ALA A 258 -15.08 -39.93 1.95
C ALA A 258 -13.96 -38.98 2.41
N GLY A 259 -12.95 -39.50 3.14
CA GLY A 259 -11.79 -38.70 3.56
C GLY A 259 -10.97 -38.12 2.39
N GLN A 260 -10.90 -38.83 1.25
CA GLN A 260 -10.29 -38.32 0.02
C GLN A 260 -11.12 -37.21 -0.63
N ILE A 261 -12.46 -37.34 -0.65
CA ILE A 261 -13.36 -36.29 -1.15
C ILE A 261 -13.21 -35.03 -0.30
N THR A 262 -13.27 -35.13 1.03
CA THR A 262 -13.08 -33.98 1.94
C THR A 262 -11.71 -33.33 1.78
N SER A 263 -10.63 -34.11 1.76
CA SER A 263 -9.27 -33.56 1.69
C SER A 263 -8.88 -32.99 0.32
N ARG A 264 -9.41 -33.52 -0.79
CA ARG A 264 -9.05 -33.09 -2.17
C ARG A 264 -10.01 -32.08 -2.80
N THR A 265 -11.23 -31.90 -2.27
CA THR A 265 -12.17 -30.89 -2.79
C THR A 265 -11.67 -29.48 -2.48
N ARG A 266 -11.52 -28.64 -3.51
CA ARG A 266 -11.24 -27.20 -3.42
C ARG A 266 -12.08 -26.48 -4.47
N PHE A 267 -12.59 -25.32 -4.09
CA PHE A 267 -13.37 -24.44 -4.97
C PHE A 267 -12.53 -23.24 -5.43
N ASP A 268 -13.03 -22.50 -6.42
CA ASP A 268 -12.41 -21.24 -6.82
C ASP A 268 -12.46 -20.20 -5.67
N PRO A 269 -11.44 -19.34 -5.50
CA PRO A 269 -11.45 -18.30 -4.47
C PRO A 269 -12.59 -17.28 -4.70
N ILE A 270 -13.17 -16.77 -3.62
CA ILE A 270 -14.18 -15.70 -3.68
C ILE A 270 -13.57 -14.37 -3.24
N THR A 271 -14.12 -13.26 -3.71
CA THR A 271 -13.98 -11.95 -3.06
C THR A 271 -14.95 -11.87 -1.89
N ASP A 272 -14.45 -11.64 -0.67
CA ASP A 272 -15.27 -11.56 0.54
C ASP A 272 -16.15 -10.28 0.59
N ALA A 273 -17.02 -10.18 1.60
CA ALA A 273 -17.87 -8.99 1.77
C ALA A 273 -17.08 -7.71 2.11
N MET A 274 -15.78 -7.82 2.44
CA MET A 274 -14.85 -6.71 2.64
C MET A 274 -14.03 -6.39 1.38
N GLY A 275 -14.33 -6.99 0.23
CA GLY A 275 -13.69 -6.70 -1.05
C GLY A 275 -12.29 -7.31 -1.21
N LEU A 276 -11.87 -8.21 -0.31
CA LEU A 276 -10.60 -8.91 -0.41
C LEU A 276 -10.79 -10.22 -1.17
N THR A 277 -10.07 -10.40 -2.27
CA THR A 277 -10.02 -11.68 -2.99
C THR A 277 -9.16 -12.67 -2.22
N GLN A 278 -9.74 -13.80 -1.83
CA GLN A 278 -9.04 -14.88 -1.14
C GLN A 278 -7.82 -15.37 -1.96
N GLY A 279 -6.65 -15.50 -1.31
CA GLY A 279 -5.42 -15.94 -1.97
C GLY A 279 -5.34 -17.45 -2.27
N GLN A 280 -6.25 -18.24 -1.69
CA GLN A 280 -6.40 -19.68 -1.91
C GLN A 280 -7.89 -20.03 -1.97
N GLY A 281 -8.22 -21.15 -2.60
CA GLY A 281 -9.61 -21.63 -2.74
C GLY A 281 -10.10 -22.35 -1.49
N GLU A 282 -11.34 -22.07 -1.09
CA GLU A 282 -11.98 -22.67 0.10
C GLU A 282 -12.09 -24.21 -0.03
N GLY A 283 -11.97 -24.91 1.11
CA GLY A 283 -12.18 -26.36 1.23
C GLY A 283 -13.59 -26.75 1.65
N LEU A 284 -13.81 -28.06 1.87
CA LEU A 284 -14.98 -28.54 2.61
C LEU A 284 -14.72 -28.40 4.12
N GLY A 285 -15.71 -27.89 4.86
CA GLY A 285 -15.61 -27.43 6.25
C GLY A 285 -15.48 -25.91 6.40
N GLU A 286 -15.65 -25.14 5.32
CA GLU A 286 -15.61 -23.66 5.34
C GLU A 286 -16.93 -23.00 4.94
N GLU A 287 -17.88 -23.80 4.45
CA GLU A 287 -19.23 -23.44 4.05
C GLU A 287 -20.16 -23.10 5.23
N ASP A 288 -21.30 -22.48 4.92
CA ASP A 288 -22.33 -22.14 5.91
C ASP A 288 -23.35 -23.28 6.04
N PHE A 289 -23.73 -23.89 4.89
CA PHE A 289 -24.50 -25.13 4.81
C PHE A 289 -23.94 -26.08 3.75
N ALA A 290 -23.83 -27.36 4.08
CA ALA A 290 -23.44 -28.43 3.17
C ALA A 290 -24.52 -29.50 3.07
N PHE A 291 -24.69 -30.08 1.89
CA PHE A 291 -25.54 -31.24 1.62
C PHE A 291 -24.70 -32.32 0.96
N TRP A 292 -24.50 -33.46 1.63
CA TRP A 292 -23.74 -34.60 1.09
C TRP A 292 -24.68 -35.79 0.89
N PHE A 293 -24.87 -36.14 -0.37
CA PHE A 293 -25.80 -37.15 -0.81
C PHE A 293 -25.15 -38.10 -1.82
N GLY A 294 -25.84 -39.19 -2.12
CA GLY A 294 -25.40 -40.16 -3.11
C GLY A 294 -25.61 -41.60 -2.71
N ASP A 295 -25.07 -42.50 -3.54
CA ASP A 295 -24.92 -43.91 -3.19
C ASP A 295 -23.64 -44.08 -2.34
N LEU A 296 -23.82 -43.86 -1.03
CA LEU A 296 -22.75 -44.00 -0.05
C LEU A 296 -22.38 -45.47 0.20
N ASN A 297 -23.17 -46.41 -0.30
CA ASN A 297 -22.90 -47.86 -0.32
C ASN A 297 -22.72 -48.53 1.06
N TYR A 298 -22.99 -47.84 2.17
CA TYR A 298 -23.00 -48.42 3.52
C TYR A 298 -24.13 -49.44 3.69
N ARG A 299 -23.87 -50.46 4.52
CA ARG A 299 -24.69 -51.69 4.63
C ARG A 299 -25.16 -51.94 6.06
N LEU A 300 -26.00 -52.96 6.24
CA LEU A 300 -26.31 -53.51 7.55
C LEU A 300 -25.27 -54.57 7.96
N GLU A 301 -24.61 -54.38 9.11
CA GLU A 301 -23.64 -55.31 9.70
C GLU A 301 -24.26 -56.09 10.89
N GLY A 302 -23.91 -57.37 11.03
CA GLY A 302 -24.24 -58.17 12.22
C GLY A 302 -25.53 -58.98 12.18
N MET A 303 -26.39 -58.81 11.17
CA MET A 303 -27.60 -59.63 10.95
C MET A 303 -27.56 -60.42 9.63
N PRO A 304 -28.10 -61.65 9.57
CA PRO A 304 -28.28 -62.38 8.32
C PRO A 304 -29.28 -61.65 7.39
N GLY A 305 -28.93 -61.52 6.11
CA GLY A 305 -29.77 -60.83 5.13
C GLY A 305 -31.13 -61.48 4.87
N GLU A 306 -31.30 -62.76 5.20
CA GLU A 306 -32.59 -63.46 5.16
C GLU A 306 -33.54 -62.97 6.27
N ASP A 307 -33.03 -62.76 7.49
CA ASP A 307 -33.83 -62.26 8.61
C ASP A 307 -34.25 -60.80 8.39
N VAL A 308 -33.33 -59.95 7.93
CA VAL A 308 -33.62 -58.55 7.54
C VAL A 308 -34.72 -58.51 6.48
N ARG A 309 -34.62 -59.31 5.42
CA ARG A 309 -35.69 -59.45 4.40
C ARG A 309 -36.99 -59.89 5.03
N ARG A 310 -36.97 -60.91 5.90
CA ARG A 310 -38.16 -61.50 6.51
C ARG A 310 -38.93 -60.49 7.36
N LEU A 311 -38.24 -59.65 8.14
CA LEU A 311 -38.84 -58.56 8.91
C LEU A 311 -39.52 -57.53 7.98
N LEU A 312 -38.78 -56.99 7.02
CA LEU A 312 -39.28 -55.95 6.10
C LEU A 312 -40.42 -56.46 5.19
N THR A 313 -40.38 -57.72 4.78
CA THR A 313 -41.38 -58.35 3.91
C THR A 313 -42.78 -58.47 4.57
N ILE A 314 -42.88 -58.34 5.90
CA ILE A 314 -44.18 -58.29 6.58
C ILE A 314 -44.96 -57.04 6.16
N HIS A 315 -44.26 -55.91 6.00
CA HIS A 315 -44.87 -54.63 5.61
C HIS A 315 -45.17 -54.57 4.13
N THR A 316 -44.27 -55.06 3.28
CA THR A 316 -44.47 -55.02 1.82
C THR A 316 -45.63 -55.92 1.38
N LYS A 317 -45.84 -57.08 2.03
CA LYS A 317 -46.97 -57.97 1.77
C LYS A 317 -48.36 -57.40 2.07
N ARG A 318 -48.49 -56.35 2.89
CA ARG A 318 -49.79 -55.67 3.04
C ARG A 318 -50.25 -55.02 1.73
N LEU A 319 -49.33 -54.62 0.86
CA LEU A 319 -49.63 -54.07 -0.48
C LEU A 319 -50.10 -55.15 -1.47
N ASP A 320 -49.70 -56.42 -1.29
CA ASP A 320 -50.16 -57.53 -2.14
C ASP A 320 -51.61 -57.96 -1.78
N LEU A 321 -52.04 -57.76 -0.53
CA LEU A 321 -53.28 -58.32 0.01
C LEU A 321 -54.56 -57.55 -0.37
N GLU A 322 -54.45 -56.38 -1.00
CA GLU A 322 -55.58 -55.68 -1.64
C GLU A 322 -56.18 -56.47 -2.82
N THR A 323 -55.56 -57.58 -3.23
CA THR A 323 -55.94 -58.37 -4.42
C THR A 323 -57.07 -59.38 -4.22
N THR A 324 -57.55 -59.65 -3.00
CA THR A 324 -58.35 -60.87 -2.70
C THR A 324 -59.82 -60.69 -2.29
N GLU A 325 -60.42 -59.49 -2.36
CA GLU A 325 -61.86 -59.33 -2.05
C GLU A 325 -62.80 -59.59 -3.25
N ASP A 326 -62.32 -59.52 -4.51
CA ASP A 326 -63.17 -59.69 -5.70
C ASP A 326 -62.67 -60.76 -6.69
N THR A 327 -62.70 -62.04 -6.27
CA THR A 327 -63.08 -63.14 -7.19
C THR A 327 -63.41 -64.46 -6.50
N THR A 328 -64.70 -64.83 -6.57
CA THR A 328 -65.24 -66.22 -6.61
C THR A 328 -64.94 -67.22 -5.47
N LYS A 329 -66.00 -67.97 -5.12
CA LYS A 329 -65.94 -69.19 -4.29
C LYS A 329 -65.51 -70.42 -5.12
N ASP A 330 -65.24 -71.48 -4.37
CA ASP A 330 -65.29 -72.92 -4.71
C ASP A 330 -63.96 -73.66 -4.98
N ASP A 331 -64.00 -74.94 -4.59
CA ASP A 331 -63.01 -76.02 -4.67
C ASP A 331 -61.72 -75.98 -3.81
N ALA A 332 -61.22 -77.18 -3.47
CA ALA A 332 -60.28 -77.42 -2.37
C ALA A 332 -59.40 -78.68 -2.55
N SER A 333 -58.33 -78.78 -1.74
CA SER A 333 -57.35 -79.87 -1.62
C SER A 333 -56.34 -80.00 -2.80
N THR A 334 -55.09 -80.42 -2.64
CA THR A 334 -54.27 -80.81 -1.45
C THR A 334 -53.06 -79.83 -1.29
N SER A 335 -52.04 -79.95 -0.41
CA SER A 335 -51.46 -81.05 0.40
C SER A 335 -50.69 -80.52 1.63
N ALA A 336 -50.07 -81.42 2.41
CA ALA A 336 -48.99 -81.12 3.37
C ALA A 336 -47.63 -80.85 2.66
N ASP A 337 -46.53 -80.42 3.28
CA ASP A 337 -46.11 -80.46 4.71
C ASP A 337 -45.13 -79.28 4.97
N SER A 338 -45.17 -78.55 6.08
CA SER A 338 -44.53 -78.95 7.34
C SER A 338 -44.82 -77.91 8.45
N GLY A 339 -44.89 -78.34 9.70
CA GLY A 339 -45.42 -77.51 10.80
C GLY A 339 -44.39 -77.08 11.85
N TYR A 340 -44.47 -75.81 12.25
CA TYR A 340 -44.04 -75.32 13.56
C TYR A 340 -45.13 -74.40 14.13
N ALA A 341 -46.09 -74.99 14.85
CA ALA A 341 -47.18 -74.26 15.49
C ALA A 341 -46.92 -74.15 17.01
N SER A 342 -46.50 -72.97 17.46
CA SER A 342 -46.56 -72.60 18.88
C SER A 342 -48.02 -72.41 19.29
N LYS A 343 -48.46 -73.13 20.32
CA LYS A 343 -49.82 -73.01 20.83
C LYS A 343 -49.95 -71.75 21.68
N SER A 344 -50.81 -70.81 21.29
CA SER A 344 -51.44 -69.93 22.27
C SER A 344 -52.59 -70.68 22.95
N SER A 345 -52.79 -70.45 24.25
CA SER A 345 -53.75 -71.19 25.07
C SER A 345 -55.10 -70.48 25.16
N SER A 346 -56.12 -71.04 24.50
CA SER A 346 -57.52 -70.69 24.77
C SER A 346 -57.99 -71.38 26.06
N ASP A 347 -58.22 -70.62 27.13
CA ASP A 347 -59.35 -70.80 28.07
C ASP A 347 -59.22 -69.83 29.26
N LEU A 348 -59.96 -68.71 29.22
CA LEU A 348 -60.74 -68.21 30.36
C LEU A 348 -61.82 -67.24 29.85
N THR A 349 -63.02 -67.33 30.42
CA THR A 349 -64.27 -66.74 29.91
C THR A 349 -64.49 -65.29 30.31
N ASN A 350 -64.91 -64.42 29.38
CA ASN A 350 -66.23 -63.75 29.39
C ASN A 350 -66.42 -62.87 28.12
N ASN A 351 -67.64 -62.41 27.87
CA ASN A 351 -67.98 -61.55 26.72
C ASN A 351 -67.89 -60.06 27.08
N GLU A 352 -67.17 -59.30 26.25
CA GLU A 352 -67.32 -57.86 25.99
C GLU A 352 -67.18 -57.64 24.46
N ASP A 353 -67.58 -56.46 23.96
CA ASP A 353 -67.75 -56.20 22.51
C ASP A 353 -66.42 -56.02 21.73
N PRO A 354 -66.40 -56.26 20.41
CA PRO A 354 -65.17 -56.25 19.60
C PRO A 354 -64.63 -54.86 19.21
N ASP A 355 -65.31 -53.78 19.58
CA ASP A 355 -65.04 -52.41 19.07
C ASP A 355 -64.13 -51.55 19.97
N ASP A 356 -63.67 -52.06 21.13
CA ASP A 356 -62.90 -51.28 22.13
C ASP A 356 -61.42 -51.69 22.24
N VAL A 357 -60.74 -51.80 21.09
CA VAL A 357 -59.28 -51.86 21.01
C VAL A 357 -58.75 -50.51 20.54
N VAL A 358 -58.37 -49.66 21.49
CA VAL A 358 -57.67 -48.40 21.19
C VAL A 358 -56.38 -48.72 20.42
N PRO A 359 -56.17 -48.18 19.21
CA PRO A 359 -54.90 -48.35 18.50
C PRO A 359 -53.76 -47.76 19.32
N LEU A 360 -52.69 -48.55 19.53
CA LEU A 360 -51.44 -48.01 20.04
C LEU A 360 -50.88 -46.99 19.04
N PRO A 361 -50.25 -45.88 19.51
CA PRO A 361 -49.44 -45.03 18.66
C PRO A 361 -48.42 -45.87 17.85
N PRO A 362 -48.09 -45.49 16.60
CA PRO A 362 -47.18 -46.27 15.74
C PRO A 362 -45.84 -46.62 16.40
N ASP A 363 -45.37 -45.75 17.29
CA ASP A 363 -44.09 -45.84 18.00
C ASP A 363 -44.12 -46.85 19.17
N LEU A 364 -45.32 -47.28 19.57
CA LEU A 364 -45.58 -48.25 20.64
C LEU A 364 -46.14 -49.59 20.12
N ASP A 365 -46.43 -49.72 18.82
CA ASP A 365 -46.77 -51.00 18.19
C ASP A 365 -45.50 -51.76 17.75
N PRO A 366 -45.15 -52.90 18.39
CA PRO A 366 -43.97 -53.70 18.02
C PRO A 366 -44.09 -54.36 16.64
N THR A 367 -45.22 -54.21 15.94
CA THR A 367 -45.44 -54.62 14.55
C THR A 367 -45.53 -53.44 13.57
N SER A 368 -45.16 -52.23 13.99
CA SER A 368 -45.09 -51.05 13.12
C SER A 368 -43.83 -51.04 12.27
N LEU A 369 -43.90 -50.34 11.13
CA LEU A 369 -42.74 -50.15 10.25
C LEU A 369 -41.64 -49.36 10.97
N HIS A 370 -42.04 -48.33 11.74
CA HIS A 370 -41.13 -47.44 12.43
C HIS A 370 -40.29 -48.21 13.45
N THR A 371 -40.93 -49.00 14.31
CA THR A 371 -40.24 -49.82 15.33
C THR A 371 -39.31 -50.87 14.69
N ILE A 372 -39.68 -51.49 13.57
CA ILE A 372 -38.76 -52.39 12.85
C ILE A 372 -37.58 -51.60 12.27
N VAL A 373 -37.80 -50.46 11.60
CA VAL A 373 -36.71 -49.65 11.02
C VAL A 373 -35.76 -49.17 12.12
N SER A 374 -36.25 -48.60 13.21
CA SER A 374 -35.43 -48.15 14.34
C SER A 374 -34.69 -49.31 15.04
N SER A 375 -35.21 -50.56 15.00
CA SER A 375 -34.46 -51.74 15.45
C SER A 375 -33.30 -52.14 14.52
N LEU A 376 -33.36 -51.78 13.23
CA LEU A 376 -32.32 -52.06 12.24
C LEU A 376 -31.27 -50.94 12.15
N LEU A 377 -31.59 -49.70 12.51
CA LEU A 377 -30.67 -48.55 12.41
C LEU A 377 -29.38 -48.67 13.26
N PRO A 378 -29.36 -49.27 14.47
CA PRO A 378 -28.12 -49.58 15.19
C PRO A 378 -27.15 -50.51 14.44
N HIS A 379 -27.64 -51.23 13.43
CA HIS A 379 -26.86 -52.11 12.57
C HIS A 379 -26.38 -51.44 11.27
N ASP A 380 -26.73 -50.18 11.02
CA ASP A 380 -26.27 -49.40 9.86
C ASP A 380 -24.79 -49.01 10.01
N GLU A 381 -23.97 -49.44 9.05
CA GLU A 381 -22.54 -49.18 9.04
C GLU A 381 -22.23 -47.67 9.11
N LEU A 382 -23.03 -46.79 8.48
CA LEU A 382 -22.78 -45.35 8.46
C LEU A 382 -23.00 -44.74 9.86
N LYS A 383 -24.16 -44.97 10.49
CA LYS A 383 -24.40 -44.55 11.88
C LYS A 383 -23.31 -45.08 12.83
N GLN A 384 -22.87 -46.34 12.64
CA GLN A 384 -21.75 -46.91 13.39
C GLN A 384 -20.41 -46.22 13.11
N GLN A 385 -20.11 -45.80 11.86
CA GLN A 385 -18.85 -45.11 11.55
C GLN A 385 -18.84 -43.66 12.04
N GLN A 386 -20.00 -43.00 12.10
CA GLN A 386 -20.17 -41.68 12.72
C GLN A 386 -19.96 -41.78 14.24
N LYS A 387 -20.70 -42.66 14.92
CA LYS A 387 -20.59 -42.90 16.38
C LYS A 387 -19.19 -43.39 16.79
N ALA A 388 -18.47 -44.10 15.92
CA ALA A 388 -17.09 -44.52 16.13
C ALA A 388 -16.02 -43.50 15.68
N GLY A 389 -16.39 -42.30 15.23
CA GLY A 389 -15.46 -41.23 14.87
C GLY A 389 -14.56 -41.51 13.66
N LYS A 390 -15.06 -42.24 12.64
CA LYS A 390 -14.27 -42.70 11.48
C LYS A 390 -14.62 -42.03 10.14
N ALA A 391 -15.88 -41.64 9.97
CA ALA A 391 -16.39 -40.96 8.77
C ALA A 391 -17.62 -40.15 9.17
N PHE A 392 -17.87 -39.01 8.52
CA PHE A 392 -19.04 -38.14 8.76
C PHE A 392 -19.27 -37.74 10.23
N HIS A 393 -18.21 -37.72 11.04
CA HIS A 393 -18.23 -37.35 12.45
C HIS A 393 -18.18 -35.83 12.71
N ASP A 394 -17.72 -35.06 11.71
CA ASP A 394 -17.31 -33.66 11.80
C ASP A 394 -18.50 -32.72 11.56
N GLY A 395 -19.53 -32.85 12.41
CA GLY A 395 -20.75 -32.05 12.36
C GLY A 395 -21.71 -32.40 11.23
N TRP A 396 -21.65 -33.63 10.67
CA TRP A 396 -22.66 -34.10 9.71
C TRP A 396 -23.83 -34.74 10.45
N GLU A 397 -25.02 -34.33 10.06
CA GLU A 397 -26.31 -34.77 10.60
C GLU A 397 -27.13 -35.44 9.47
N GLU A 398 -28.02 -36.36 9.81
CA GLU A 398 -28.93 -37.04 8.87
C GLU A 398 -30.34 -37.02 9.47
N GLY A 399 -31.36 -36.85 8.62
CA GLY A 399 -32.76 -36.86 9.08
C GLY A 399 -33.22 -38.23 9.59
N PRO A 400 -34.30 -38.30 10.39
CA PRO A 400 -34.85 -39.55 10.88
C PRO A 400 -35.27 -40.46 9.72
N ILE A 401 -34.63 -41.63 9.60
CA ILE A 401 -34.90 -42.60 8.55
C ILE A 401 -36.16 -43.37 8.92
N ARG A 402 -37.34 -42.91 8.46
CA ARG A 402 -38.63 -43.59 8.67
C ARG A 402 -39.11 -44.42 7.47
N PHE A 403 -38.25 -44.64 6.47
CA PHE A 403 -38.55 -45.29 5.19
C PHE A 403 -37.76 -46.59 4.96
N LEU A 404 -38.30 -47.50 4.14
CA LEU A 404 -37.66 -48.78 3.79
C LEU A 404 -36.26 -48.62 3.15
N PRO A 405 -35.34 -49.59 3.34
CA PRO A 405 -34.02 -49.60 2.69
C PRO A 405 -34.09 -49.37 1.17
N SER A 406 -33.24 -48.48 0.65
CA SER A 406 -33.27 -48.03 -0.75
C SER A 406 -32.75 -49.08 -1.75
N TYR A 407 -31.95 -50.04 -1.28
CA TYR A 407 -31.27 -51.08 -2.06
C TYR A 407 -31.44 -52.45 -1.40
N LYS A 408 -31.50 -53.58 -2.12
CA LYS A 408 -31.62 -53.77 -3.57
C LYS A 408 -32.99 -54.36 -3.89
N TYR A 409 -33.64 -53.87 -4.93
CA TYR A 409 -34.92 -54.35 -5.43
C TYR A 409 -34.77 -55.18 -6.72
N ASP A 410 -35.86 -55.81 -7.14
CA ASP A 410 -36.03 -56.29 -8.52
C ASP A 410 -36.65 -55.20 -9.40
N ILE A 411 -36.13 -55.05 -10.62
CA ILE A 411 -36.56 -54.01 -11.57
C ILE A 411 -37.97 -54.34 -12.09
N GLY A 412 -38.84 -53.34 -12.13
CA GLY A 412 -40.25 -53.51 -12.50
C GLY A 412 -41.15 -54.06 -11.38
N LYS A 413 -40.64 -54.15 -10.14
CA LYS A 413 -41.40 -54.61 -8.96
C LYS A 413 -41.52 -53.57 -7.86
N VAL A 414 -42.70 -53.47 -7.26
CA VAL A 414 -42.99 -52.61 -6.10
C VAL A 414 -42.52 -53.35 -4.84
N ALA A 415 -41.60 -52.75 -4.08
CA ALA A 415 -41.15 -53.22 -2.77
C ALA A 415 -40.62 -54.69 -2.67
N VAL A 416 -40.33 -55.38 -3.79
CA VAL A 416 -39.72 -56.73 -3.81
C VAL A 416 -38.18 -56.65 -3.80
N PHE A 417 -37.56 -57.17 -2.74
CA PHE A 417 -36.10 -57.19 -2.58
C PHE A 417 -35.40 -58.28 -3.42
N ASP A 418 -34.27 -57.91 -4.05
CA ASP A 418 -33.41 -58.68 -4.96
C ASP A 418 -33.56 -60.20 -4.91
N SER A 419 -34.22 -60.81 -5.90
CA SER A 419 -34.42 -62.27 -5.95
C SER A 419 -33.26 -63.03 -6.62
N SER A 420 -32.18 -62.35 -7.03
CA SER A 420 -31.05 -62.96 -7.75
C SER A 420 -30.23 -63.93 -6.88
N ASP A 421 -29.42 -64.79 -7.50
CA ASP A 421 -28.52 -65.76 -6.83
C ASP A 421 -27.61 -65.18 -5.74
N LYS A 422 -27.43 -63.84 -5.70
CA LYS A 422 -26.58 -63.13 -4.73
C LYS A 422 -27.35 -62.62 -3.50
N GLN A 423 -28.69 -62.66 -3.54
CA GLN A 423 -29.63 -62.27 -2.49
C GLN A 423 -29.10 -61.17 -1.54
N ARG A 424 -28.77 -60.00 -2.10
CA ARG A 424 -28.13 -58.91 -1.35
C ARG A 424 -28.98 -58.52 -0.14
N CYS A 425 -28.36 -58.35 1.03
CA CYS A 425 -29.04 -57.81 2.20
C CYS A 425 -29.63 -56.43 1.86
N PRO A 426 -30.89 -56.13 2.24
CA PRO A 426 -31.44 -54.78 2.18
C PRO A 426 -30.53 -53.79 2.93
N SER A 427 -30.34 -52.59 2.42
CA SER A 427 -29.48 -51.56 3.02
C SER A 427 -29.87 -50.16 2.56
N TRP A 428 -29.69 -49.17 3.45
CA TRP A 428 -29.80 -47.74 3.13
C TRP A 428 -28.50 -47.27 2.47
N CYS A 429 -28.29 -47.68 1.21
CA CYS A 429 -27.13 -47.31 0.41
C CYS A 429 -27.18 -45.84 -0.05
N ASP A 430 -28.37 -45.39 -0.45
CA ASP A 430 -28.66 -44.03 -0.88
C ASP A 430 -28.99 -43.19 0.36
N ARG A 431 -28.33 -42.04 0.54
CA ARG A 431 -28.46 -41.18 1.73
C ARG A 431 -28.42 -39.69 1.38
N VAL A 432 -28.95 -38.85 2.27
CA VAL A 432 -28.78 -37.38 2.27
C VAL A 432 -28.40 -36.92 3.68
N LEU A 433 -27.13 -36.62 3.88
CA LEU A 433 -26.63 -35.91 5.06
C LEU A 433 -26.61 -34.42 4.79
N TYR A 434 -26.70 -33.62 5.84
CA TYR A 434 -26.43 -32.19 5.81
C TYR A 434 -25.44 -31.82 6.91
N ARG A 435 -24.89 -30.61 6.82
CA ARG A 435 -24.07 -30.01 7.87
C ARG A 435 -24.28 -28.51 7.89
N THR A 436 -24.44 -27.96 9.08
CA THR A 436 -24.40 -26.51 9.30
C THR A 436 -23.04 -26.09 9.83
N ARG A 437 -22.72 -24.80 9.65
CA ARG A 437 -21.56 -24.18 10.31
C ARG A 437 -21.61 -24.31 11.82
N ALA A 438 -22.81 -24.19 12.42
CA ALA A 438 -23.01 -24.32 13.86
C ALA A 438 -22.64 -25.74 14.34
N ALA A 439 -23.12 -26.80 13.68
CA ALA A 439 -22.74 -28.18 13.98
C ALA A 439 -21.22 -28.42 13.85
N LYS A 440 -20.57 -27.81 12.85
CA LYS A 440 -19.11 -27.91 12.65
C LYS A 440 -18.33 -27.21 13.76
N GLU A 441 -18.73 -25.99 14.15
CA GLU A 441 -18.08 -25.23 15.22
C GLU A 441 -18.33 -25.89 16.61
N ARG A 442 -19.53 -26.44 16.85
CA ARG A 442 -19.85 -27.30 18.01
C ARG A 442 -18.97 -28.56 18.08
N TYR A 443 -18.58 -29.14 16.94
CA TYR A 443 -17.64 -30.27 16.89
C TYR A 443 -16.19 -29.84 17.17
N ASP A 444 -15.71 -28.79 16.51
CA ASP A 444 -14.32 -28.33 16.65
C ASP A 444 -14.02 -27.80 18.06
N ALA A 445 -15.01 -27.17 18.72
CA ALA A 445 -14.91 -26.77 20.13
C ALA A 445 -14.67 -27.98 21.05
N ARG A 446 -15.53 -29.00 20.98
CA ARG A 446 -15.41 -30.24 21.77
C ARG A 446 -14.09 -30.97 21.51
N LEU A 447 -13.64 -31.03 20.25
CA LEU A 447 -12.36 -31.64 19.88
C LEU A 447 -11.18 -30.89 20.50
N LYS A 448 -11.23 -29.55 20.53
CA LYS A 448 -10.22 -28.70 21.17
C LYS A 448 -10.22 -28.86 22.69
N GLU A 449 -11.39 -28.93 23.32
CA GLU A 449 -11.53 -29.16 24.76
C GLU A 449 -10.98 -30.52 25.19
N LEU A 450 -11.24 -31.57 24.41
CA LEU A 450 -10.70 -32.91 24.62
C LEU A 450 -9.17 -32.95 24.46
N GLU A 451 -8.61 -32.26 23.47
CA GLU A 451 -7.15 -32.13 23.31
C GLU A 451 -6.53 -31.30 24.44
N GLU A 452 -7.20 -30.25 24.91
CA GLU A 452 -6.77 -29.50 26.10
C GLU A 452 -6.85 -30.34 27.38
N ALA A 453 -7.85 -31.23 27.51
CA ALA A 453 -7.95 -32.19 28.62
C ALA A 453 -6.82 -33.23 28.56
N ARG A 454 -6.64 -33.92 27.41
CA ARG A 454 -5.54 -34.87 27.18
C ARG A 454 -4.17 -34.24 27.49
N LYS A 455 -3.97 -32.99 27.11
CA LYS A 455 -2.74 -32.24 27.40
C LYS A 455 -2.59 -31.90 28.89
N LYS A 456 -3.67 -31.56 29.60
CA LYS A 456 -3.64 -31.37 31.06
C LYS A 456 -3.27 -32.67 31.77
N ASP A 457 -3.83 -33.80 31.36
CA ASP A 457 -3.54 -35.13 31.90
C ASP A 457 -2.08 -35.54 31.63
N GLU A 458 -1.60 -35.36 30.40
CA GLU A 458 -0.19 -35.58 30.05
C GLU A 458 0.75 -34.67 30.85
N GLU A 459 0.36 -33.43 31.15
CA GLU A 459 1.13 -32.52 31.98
C GLU A 459 1.11 -32.89 33.48
N MET A 460 -0.02 -33.37 34.03
CA MET A 460 -0.10 -33.90 35.40
C MET A 460 0.73 -35.17 35.57
N LYS A 461 0.64 -36.08 34.58
CA LYS A 461 1.44 -37.31 34.50
C LYS A 461 2.93 -37.01 34.37
N ALA A 462 3.31 -36.04 33.53
CA ALA A 462 4.70 -35.60 33.37
C ALA A 462 5.28 -34.89 34.61
N LYS A 463 4.42 -34.22 35.41
CA LYS A 463 4.79 -33.68 36.74
C LYS A 463 4.95 -34.77 37.81
N GLY A 464 4.65 -36.02 37.49
CA GLY A 464 4.84 -37.17 38.39
C GLY A 464 3.76 -37.34 39.46
N ILE A 465 2.62 -36.64 39.33
CA ILE A 465 1.52 -36.66 40.31
C ILE A 465 0.86 -38.05 40.35
N ASP A 466 0.87 -38.79 39.23
CA ASP A 466 0.56 -40.22 39.10
C ASP A 466 1.26 -41.18 40.10
N ARG A 467 2.25 -40.72 40.87
CA ARG A 467 2.94 -41.52 41.90
C ARG A 467 2.59 -41.13 43.34
N ALA A 468 1.54 -40.35 43.54
CA ALA A 468 0.98 -40.00 44.84
C ALA A 468 -0.34 -40.73 45.15
N GLY A 469 -0.65 -41.82 44.42
CA GLY A 469 -1.91 -42.58 44.54
C GLY A 469 -1.79 -44.05 44.97
N ASP A 470 -0.61 -44.51 45.40
CA ASP A 470 -0.39 -45.86 45.94
C ASP A 470 -0.53 -45.92 47.49
N ASP A 471 -0.59 -44.76 48.18
CA ASP A 471 -0.71 -44.63 49.65
C ASP A 471 -1.70 -43.49 50.01
N ASP A 472 -3.01 -43.73 49.88
CA ASP A 472 -4.06 -43.38 50.87
C ASP A 472 -5.48 -43.63 50.31
N ASP A 473 -6.36 -44.20 51.13
CA ASP A 473 -7.81 -44.36 50.84
C ASP A 473 -8.55 -43.00 50.92
N VAL A 474 -8.28 -42.11 49.96
CA VAL A 474 -9.13 -40.91 49.75
C VAL A 474 -10.35 -41.31 48.93
N LEU A 475 -11.36 -41.79 49.64
CA LEU A 475 -12.74 -41.77 49.16
C LEU A 475 -13.07 -40.34 48.73
N PHE A 476 -13.25 -40.11 47.43
CA PHE A 476 -13.89 -38.88 46.96
C PHE A 476 -15.32 -38.89 47.51
N ASP A 477 -15.67 -37.91 48.34
CA ASP A 477 -17.05 -37.68 48.76
C ASP A 477 -17.85 -37.30 47.53
N TYR A 478 -18.52 -38.30 46.93
CA TYR A 478 -19.46 -38.13 45.84
C TYR A 478 -20.65 -37.32 46.35
N ASP A 479 -20.68 -36.03 46.03
CA ASP A 479 -21.75 -35.10 46.38
C ASP A 479 -22.80 -35.08 45.26
N PRO A 480 -23.95 -35.77 45.42
CA PRO A 480 -24.97 -35.84 44.39
C PRO A 480 -25.72 -34.52 44.18
N GLU A 481 -25.51 -33.50 45.03
CA GLU A 481 -26.06 -32.16 44.83
C GLU A 481 -25.12 -31.22 44.06
N THR A 482 -23.81 -31.52 43.97
CA THR A 482 -22.82 -30.71 43.24
C THR A 482 -22.36 -31.36 41.94
N ASP A 483 -22.08 -32.67 41.93
CA ASP A 483 -21.75 -33.41 40.70
C ASP A 483 -23.01 -33.91 39.94
N GLY A 484 -24.20 -33.68 40.50
CA GLY A 484 -25.48 -34.10 39.92
C GLY A 484 -26.08 -33.16 38.85
N ASP A 485 -25.62 -31.91 38.76
CA ASP A 485 -26.19 -30.88 37.86
C ASP A 485 -25.51 -30.84 36.47
N ASN A 486 -24.52 -31.71 36.24
CA ASN A 486 -24.06 -32.11 34.90
C ASN A 486 -24.64 -33.49 34.52
N ASN A 487 -25.91 -33.75 34.89
CA ASN A 487 -26.69 -34.85 34.32
C ASN A 487 -27.27 -34.49 32.93
N ASP A 488 -26.53 -33.73 32.12
CA ASP A 488 -26.45 -33.98 30.68
C ASP A 488 -25.72 -35.33 30.53
N THR A 489 -26.44 -36.40 30.83
CA THR A 489 -25.96 -37.78 30.90
C THR A 489 -25.66 -38.28 29.47
N TYR A 490 -25.27 -39.54 29.32
CA TYR A 490 -25.41 -40.23 28.03
C TYR A 490 -26.90 -40.40 27.68
N ASP A 491 -27.58 -39.30 27.38
CA ASP A 491 -28.83 -39.33 26.66
C ASP A 491 -28.53 -39.95 25.30
N GLU A 492 -28.97 -41.19 25.14
CA GLU A 492 -29.19 -41.76 23.83
C GLU A 492 -30.18 -40.82 23.14
N TYR A 493 -29.66 -40.02 22.20
CA TYR A 493 -30.47 -39.18 21.32
C TYR A 493 -31.69 -39.99 20.91
N ASP A 494 -32.90 -39.46 21.13
CA ASP A 494 -34.07 -40.05 20.53
C ASP A 494 -34.00 -39.73 19.03
N GLU A 495 -33.27 -40.57 18.28
CA GLU A 495 -33.01 -40.46 16.84
C GLU A 495 -34.31 -40.56 15.99
N ASN A 496 -35.47 -40.56 16.64
CA ASN A 496 -36.80 -40.62 16.09
C ASN A 496 -37.61 -39.31 16.31
N GLU A 497 -37.14 -38.31 17.08
CA GLU A 497 -37.83 -37.01 17.20
C GLU A 497 -37.86 -36.23 15.86
N ASP A 498 -38.83 -35.33 15.71
CA ASP A 498 -38.96 -34.49 14.51
C ASP A 498 -37.94 -33.33 14.54
N PRO A 499 -37.30 -33.00 13.40
CA PRO A 499 -36.23 -32.00 13.36
C PRO A 499 -36.73 -30.57 13.62
N GLU A 500 -36.16 -29.90 14.62
CA GLU A 500 -36.40 -28.46 14.88
C GLU A 500 -35.55 -27.55 13.97
N PRO A 501 -35.91 -26.25 13.82
CA PRO A 501 -35.13 -25.30 13.01
C PRO A 501 -33.83 -24.85 13.72
N GLU A 502 -32.65 -25.14 13.14
CA GLU A 502 -31.37 -24.64 13.67
C GLU A 502 -31.09 -23.21 13.17
N ALA A 503 -30.82 -22.30 14.09
CA ALA A 503 -30.32 -20.95 13.81
C ALA A 503 -28.79 -20.94 13.67
N VAL A 504 -28.29 -20.50 12.51
CA VAL A 504 -26.88 -20.60 12.13
C VAL A 504 -26.33 -19.21 11.79
N VAL A 505 -25.24 -18.82 12.46
CA VAL A 505 -24.53 -17.57 12.11
C VAL A 505 -23.53 -17.88 10.99
N THR A 506 -23.68 -17.24 9.83
CA THR A 506 -22.78 -17.45 8.68
C THR A 506 -21.38 -16.88 8.90
N LYS A 507 -20.43 -17.26 8.04
CA LYS A 507 -19.04 -16.75 7.99
C LYS A 507 -18.95 -15.23 7.85
N GLU A 508 -19.97 -14.57 7.30
CA GLU A 508 -20.09 -13.11 7.18
C GLU A 508 -20.91 -12.46 8.33
N GLY A 509 -21.34 -13.25 9.32
CA GLY A 509 -22.07 -12.78 10.49
C GLY A 509 -23.51 -12.34 10.19
N PHE A 510 -24.25 -13.15 9.42
CA PHE A 510 -25.71 -13.07 9.26
C PHE A 510 -26.40 -14.25 9.96
N PRO A 511 -27.58 -14.05 10.58
CA PRO A 511 -28.39 -15.14 11.13
C PRO A 511 -29.27 -15.77 10.06
N ASP A 512 -28.91 -16.96 9.60
CA ASP A 512 -29.72 -17.81 8.74
C ASP A 512 -30.40 -18.91 9.61
N GLU A 513 -31.44 -19.57 9.10
CA GLU A 513 -32.19 -20.62 9.82
C GLU A 513 -32.55 -21.75 8.86
N ILE A 514 -32.24 -22.99 9.20
CA ILE A 514 -32.55 -24.18 8.37
C ILE A 514 -33.46 -25.16 9.09
N LEU A 515 -34.43 -25.70 8.37
CA LEU A 515 -35.34 -26.76 8.82
C LEU A 515 -35.42 -27.86 7.76
N LEU A 516 -35.31 -29.13 8.17
CA LEU A 516 -35.62 -30.29 7.33
C LEU A 516 -37.14 -30.54 7.36
N GLU A 517 -37.83 -30.28 6.25
CA GLU A 517 -39.29 -30.43 6.13
C GLU A 517 -39.72 -31.86 5.76
N CYS A 518 -38.87 -32.64 5.09
CA CYS A 518 -39.17 -33.99 4.62
C CYS A 518 -37.88 -34.76 4.30
N TYR A 519 -37.83 -36.07 4.61
CA TYR A 519 -36.78 -37.00 4.17
C TYR A 519 -37.42 -38.37 3.86
N THR A 520 -37.54 -38.74 2.59
CA THR A 520 -38.32 -39.94 2.21
C THR A 520 -37.96 -40.56 0.86
N ALA A 521 -38.31 -41.84 0.67
CA ALA A 521 -37.97 -42.63 -0.52
C ALA A 521 -39.19 -42.95 -1.40
N HIS A 522 -38.99 -42.89 -2.72
CA HIS A 522 -40.03 -43.10 -3.72
C HIS A 522 -40.15 -44.58 -4.08
N ILE A 523 -40.64 -45.39 -3.13
CA ILE A 523 -40.71 -46.86 -3.25
C ILE A 523 -41.50 -47.33 -4.49
N ARG A 524 -42.42 -46.50 -5.01
CA ARG A 524 -43.18 -46.77 -6.25
C ARG A 524 -42.42 -46.49 -7.56
N VAL A 525 -41.13 -46.13 -7.55
CA VAL A 525 -40.32 -45.99 -8.78
C VAL A 525 -39.64 -47.31 -9.12
N LEU A 526 -39.90 -47.85 -10.32
CA LEU A 526 -39.62 -49.26 -10.64
C LEU A 526 -38.50 -49.44 -11.67
N SER A 527 -38.00 -48.36 -12.28
CA SER A 527 -37.04 -48.40 -13.39
C SER A 527 -35.58 -48.70 -12.99
N SER A 528 -35.26 -48.76 -11.69
CA SER A 528 -33.95 -49.12 -11.13
C SER A 528 -34.07 -50.11 -9.97
N ASP A 529 -32.99 -50.81 -9.64
CA ASP A 529 -32.88 -51.68 -8.46
C ASP A 529 -32.55 -50.91 -7.17
N HIS A 530 -32.21 -49.61 -7.28
CA HIS A 530 -32.29 -48.63 -6.20
C HIS A 530 -33.59 -47.80 -6.30
N LYS A 531 -34.11 -47.36 -5.14
CA LYS A 531 -35.23 -46.40 -5.07
C LYS A 531 -34.71 -44.96 -4.90
N PRO A 532 -35.32 -43.96 -5.57
CA PRO A 532 -34.95 -42.57 -5.37
C PRO A 532 -35.25 -42.12 -3.94
N LEU A 533 -34.44 -41.18 -3.45
CA LEU A 533 -34.53 -40.59 -2.12
C LEU A 533 -34.49 -39.07 -2.26
N GLU A 534 -35.37 -38.36 -1.55
CA GLU A 534 -35.33 -36.89 -1.49
C GLU A 534 -35.39 -36.35 -0.07
N ALA A 535 -34.74 -35.21 0.11
CA ALA A 535 -34.81 -34.37 1.31
C ALA A 535 -35.22 -32.94 0.90
N VAL A 536 -36.12 -32.33 1.67
CA VAL A 536 -36.61 -30.96 1.43
C VAL A 536 -36.25 -30.11 2.64
N PHE A 537 -35.56 -29.00 2.42
CA PHE A 537 -35.13 -28.06 3.45
C PHE A 537 -35.75 -26.68 3.23
N SER A 538 -36.28 -26.05 4.27
CA SER A 538 -36.62 -24.62 4.28
C SER A 538 -35.43 -23.84 4.85
N LEU A 539 -34.84 -22.95 4.05
CA LEU A 539 -33.72 -22.08 4.44
C LEU A 539 -34.17 -20.61 4.45
N LYS A 540 -34.23 -20.01 5.63
CA LYS A 540 -34.33 -18.55 5.79
C LYS A 540 -32.92 -17.97 5.75
N TYR A 541 -32.70 -16.95 4.93
CA TYR A 541 -31.39 -16.31 4.75
C TYR A 541 -31.52 -14.81 4.50
N ASP A 542 -30.50 -14.04 4.89
CA ASP A 542 -30.50 -12.58 4.73
C ASP A 542 -29.89 -12.17 3.37
N ALA A 543 -30.70 -11.63 2.45
CA ALA A 543 -30.30 -11.41 1.05
C ALA A 543 -29.95 -9.93 0.77
N VAL A 544 -28.80 -9.68 0.15
CA VAL A 544 -28.43 -8.34 -0.34
C VAL A 544 -29.38 -7.85 -1.44
N ILE A 545 -29.85 -6.60 -1.30
CA ILE A 545 -30.57 -5.84 -2.33
C ILE A 545 -29.57 -4.94 -3.08
N PRO A 546 -29.28 -5.19 -4.37
CA PRO A 546 -28.25 -4.48 -5.13
C PRO A 546 -28.45 -2.96 -5.16
N GLU A 547 -29.70 -2.50 -5.27
CA GLU A 547 -30.07 -1.08 -5.35
C GLU A 547 -29.73 -0.36 -4.05
N LEU A 548 -30.05 -0.97 -2.90
CA LEU A 548 -29.72 -0.43 -1.57
C LEU A 548 -28.22 -0.45 -1.33
N LYS A 549 -27.54 -1.58 -1.62
CA LYS A 549 -26.06 -1.68 -1.49
C LYS A 549 -25.36 -0.62 -2.33
N THR A 550 -25.84 -0.34 -3.54
CA THR A 550 -25.32 0.74 -4.41
C THR A 550 -25.55 2.13 -3.80
N ALA A 551 -26.73 2.40 -3.24
CA ALA A 551 -27.03 3.68 -2.59
C ALA A 551 -26.17 3.93 -1.35
N ILE A 552 -26.07 2.95 -0.45
CA ILE A 552 -25.23 3.04 0.77
C ILE A 552 -23.75 3.17 0.40
N HIS A 553 -23.26 2.45 -0.63
CA HIS A 553 -21.89 2.62 -1.12
C HIS A 553 -21.61 4.06 -1.59
N GLN A 554 -22.54 4.70 -2.30
CA GLN A 554 -22.38 6.11 -2.71
C GLN A 554 -22.38 7.06 -1.52
N GLU A 555 -23.22 6.80 -0.51
CA GLU A 555 -23.29 7.60 0.72
C GLU A 555 -21.99 7.50 1.55
N VAL A 556 -21.50 6.26 1.77
CA VAL A 556 -20.28 5.98 2.53
C VAL A 556 -19.04 6.52 1.83
N ALA A 557 -18.93 6.35 0.51
CA ALA A 557 -17.82 6.93 -0.26
C ALA A 557 -17.78 8.46 -0.12
N ARG A 558 -18.94 9.13 -0.29
CA ARG A 558 -19.03 10.60 -0.14
C ARG A 558 -18.70 11.07 1.28
N GLU A 559 -18.98 10.28 2.30
CA GLU A 559 -18.66 10.61 3.69
C GLU A 559 -17.17 10.41 4.01
N LEU A 560 -16.54 9.35 3.50
CA LEU A 560 -15.08 9.17 3.58
C LEU A 560 -14.33 10.28 2.82
N ASP A 561 -14.76 10.60 1.59
CA ASP A 561 -14.24 11.73 0.81
C ASP A 561 -14.35 13.05 1.59
N ARG A 562 -15.46 13.26 2.30
CA ARG A 562 -15.68 14.45 3.13
C ARG A 562 -14.71 14.49 4.31
N GLN A 563 -14.51 13.36 5.00
CA GLN A 563 -13.60 13.26 6.14
C GLN A 563 -12.14 13.45 5.73
N GLU A 564 -11.70 12.86 4.61
CA GLU A 564 -10.33 13.08 4.09
C GLU A 564 -10.11 14.56 3.71
N ASN A 565 -11.06 15.19 3.00
CA ASN A 565 -10.94 16.60 2.63
C ASN A 565 -11.01 17.55 3.83
N GLU A 566 -11.72 17.21 4.90
CA GLU A 566 -11.74 17.99 6.15
C GLU A 566 -10.50 17.78 7.03
N GLY A 567 -9.88 16.59 6.96
CA GLY A 567 -8.67 16.23 7.70
C GLY A 567 -7.35 16.65 7.05
N ARG A 568 -7.36 17.13 5.79
CA ARG A 568 -6.14 17.46 5.04
C ARG A 568 -5.54 18.83 5.42
N PRO A 569 -4.24 18.91 5.77
CA PRO A 569 -3.55 20.19 5.98
C PRO A 569 -3.58 21.11 4.75
N SER A 570 -3.86 22.40 4.96
CA SER A 570 -3.97 23.40 3.89
C SER A 570 -3.45 24.77 4.34
N ILE A 571 -2.36 25.22 3.73
CA ILE A 571 -1.85 26.58 3.89
C ILE A 571 -2.22 27.46 2.69
N THR A 572 -2.22 28.77 2.90
CA THR A 572 -2.27 29.79 1.85
C THR A 572 -1.01 30.64 1.92
N LEU A 573 -0.40 30.90 0.77
CA LEU A 573 0.71 31.84 0.61
C LEU A 573 0.18 33.20 0.18
N VAL A 574 0.58 34.25 0.91
CA VAL A 574 0.32 35.64 0.55
C VAL A 574 1.67 36.32 0.30
N VAL A 575 1.92 36.74 -0.94
CA VAL A 575 3.11 37.54 -1.28
C VAL A 575 2.80 39.02 -1.06
N ASP A 576 3.65 39.70 -0.29
CA ASP A 576 3.44 41.11 0.07
C ASP A 576 3.77 42.03 -1.12
N ARG A 577 2.72 42.54 -1.79
CA ARG A 577 2.83 43.27 -3.07
C ARG A 577 3.30 44.70 -2.87
N SER A 578 4.04 45.26 -3.84
CA SER A 578 4.88 46.44 -3.63
C SER A 578 4.14 47.79 -3.61
N THR A 579 3.35 48.01 -2.56
CA THR A 579 2.53 49.23 -2.36
C THR A 579 3.32 50.47 -1.91
N GLY A 580 4.30 50.87 -2.73
CA GLY A 580 4.69 52.29 -2.84
C GLY A 580 6.17 52.63 -2.62
N THR A 581 6.87 52.96 -3.71
CA THR A 581 7.73 54.16 -3.81
C THR A 581 8.09 54.43 -5.28
N LEU A 582 7.07 54.76 -6.09
CA LEU A 582 7.30 55.12 -7.51
C LEU A 582 7.76 56.58 -7.63
N SER A 583 9.01 56.76 -8.08
CA SER A 583 9.46 58.01 -8.69
C SER A 583 8.66 58.30 -9.98
N PRO A 584 8.42 59.56 -10.39
CA PRO A 584 7.32 59.88 -11.31
C PRO A 584 7.46 59.44 -12.78
N GLU A 585 8.58 58.86 -13.19
CA GLU A 585 8.99 58.85 -14.62
C GLU A 585 8.84 57.50 -15.35
N ASN A 586 8.75 56.37 -14.64
CA ASN A 586 8.50 55.05 -15.25
C ASN A 586 7.11 54.53 -14.86
N LYS A 587 6.17 54.54 -15.82
CA LYS A 587 4.75 54.23 -15.56
C LYS A 587 4.20 52.98 -16.25
N ASP A 588 5.00 52.34 -17.11
CA ASP A 588 4.53 51.35 -18.09
C ASP A 588 5.28 50.00 -18.06
N THR A 589 5.44 49.36 -16.88
CA THR A 589 5.79 47.91 -16.78
C THR A 589 5.24 47.22 -15.52
N THR A 590 3.99 46.73 -15.62
CA THR A 590 3.60 45.35 -15.20
C THR A 590 4.00 44.76 -13.83
N ASP A 591 3.76 45.45 -12.70
CA ASP A 591 3.73 44.80 -11.35
C ASP A 591 2.39 44.09 -11.04
N SER A 592 1.47 44.02 -12.02
CA SER A 592 0.06 43.63 -11.84
C SER A 592 -0.33 42.21 -12.30
N ALA A 593 0.61 41.45 -12.86
CA ALA A 593 0.32 40.18 -13.56
C ALA A 593 1.26 39.01 -13.20
N PHE A 594 2.21 39.19 -12.27
CA PHE A 594 3.09 38.12 -11.81
C PHE A 594 2.63 37.61 -10.44
N ASP A 595 2.35 36.31 -10.36
CA ASP A 595 1.88 35.66 -9.13
C ASP A 595 3.07 35.00 -8.41
N GLY A 596 3.96 35.85 -7.89
CA GLY A 596 5.26 35.47 -7.36
C GLY A 596 6.03 36.66 -6.77
N VAL A 597 7.29 36.43 -6.38
CA VAL A 597 8.14 37.46 -5.76
C VAL A 597 9.05 38.07 -6.82
N ASP A 598 8.76 39.30 -7.25
CA ASP A 598 9.68 40.07 -8.10
C ASP A 598 10.53 41.02 -7.26
N PHE A 599 11.86 40.89 -7.35
CA PHE A 599 12.83 41.80 -6.74
C PHE A 599 13.15 43.02 -7.63
N GLY A 600 12.71 43.01 -8.89
CA GLY A 600 13.02 44.05 -9.89
C GLY A 600 14.51 44.10 -10.22
N ASP A 601 14.99 45.30 -10.55
CA ASP A 601 16.37 45.54 -10.99
C ASP A 601 17.41 45.37 -9.86
N VAL A 602 18.30 44.38 -9.97
CA VAL A 602 19.32 44.05 -8.97
C VAL A 602 20.68 44.62 -9.36
N GLN A 603 21.36 45.20 -8.36
CA GLN A 603 22.69 45.81 -8.45
C GLN A 603 23.71 44.95 -7.66
N PHE A 604 25.00 45.08 -7.95
CA PHE A 604 26.06 44.45 -7.15
C PHE A 604 26.08 45.00 -5.71
N ALA A 605 26.39 44.13 -4.73
CA ALA A 605 26.50 44.40 -3.29
C ALA A 605 25.23 44.93 -2.58
N LYS A 606 24.29 45.56 -3.29
CA LYS A 606 23.07 46.13 -2.73
C LYS A 606 22.10 45.05 -2.29
N SER A 607 21.56 45.16 -1.08
CA SER A 607 20.57 44.20 -0.59
C SER A 607 19.13 44.61 -0.93
N LYS A 608 18.29 43.66 -1.33
CA LYS A 608 16.84 43.83 -1.47
C LYS A 608 16.11 42.83 -0.58
N ARG A 609 14.93 43.22 -0.07
CA ARG A 609 14.14 42.42 0.87
C ARG A 609 12.67 42.40 0.43
N ARG A 610 12.02 41.25 0.58
CA ARG A 610 10.61 40.99 0.23
C ARG A 610 10.01 40.07 1.29
N ASN A 611 8.73 40.27 1.64
CA ASN A 611 8.05 39.45 2.64
C ASN A 611 7.03 38.52 2.00
N ILE A 612 6.86 37.34 2.60
CA ILE A 612 5.74 36.44 2.35
C ILE A 612 5.10 36.04 3.69
N THR A 613 3.77 35.95 3.71
CA THR A 613 3.01 35.43 4.85
C THR A 613 2.47 34.05 4.51
N ILE A 614 2.70 33.10 5.42
CA ILE A 614 2.25 31.72 5.35
C ILE A 614 1.15 31.56 6.40
N ALA A 615 -0.07 31.28 5.97
CA ALA A 615 -1.24 31.18 6.85
C ALA A 615 -1.88 29.79 6.76
N ASN A 616 -2.20 29.17 7.90
CA ASN A 616 -2.98 27.92 7.89
C ASN A 616 -4.47 28.24 7.71
N THR A 617 -4.99 27.88 6.54
CA THR A 617 -6.40 28.07 6.15
C THR A 617 -7.23 26.79 6.24
N GLY A 618 -6.63 25.68 6.69
CA GLY A 618 -7.29 24.40 6.94
C GLY A 618 -7.99 24.33 8.30
N ARG A 619 -8.58 23.17 8.60
CA ARG A 619 -9.19 22.86 9.91
C ARG A 619 -8.26 22.10 10.87
N VAL A 620 -7.13 21.62 10.37
CA VAL A 620 -6.12 20.86 11.12
C VAL A 620 -4.79 21.63 11.19
N PRO A 621 -3.93 21.38 12.18
CA PRO A 621 -2.57 21.91 12.17
C PRO A 621 -1.79 21.50 10.91
N ALA A 622 -0.93 22.39 10.41
CA ALA A 622 -0.16 22.20 9.18
C ALA A 622 1.33 22.40 9.45
N THR A 623 2.11 21.33 9.32
CA THR A 623 3.59 21.38 9.36
C THR A 623 4.14 21.55 7.95
N PHE A 624 4.98 22.56 7.73
CA PHE A 624 5.58 22.85 6.43
C PHE A 624 7.11 23.06 6.52
N GLY A 625 7.79 22.97 5.38
CA GLY A 625 9.20 23.34 5.22
C GLY A 625 9.58 23.54 3.75
N PHE A 626 10.69 24.22 3.49
CA PHE A 626 11.27 24.27 2.14
C PHE A 626 12.10 23.02 1.86
N THR A 627 11.86 22.37 0.73
CA THR A 627 12.64 21.23 0.23
C THR A 627 13.78 21.72 -0.67
N ASP A 628 14.75 20.85 -0.96
CA ASP A 628 15.79 21.13 -1.95
C ASP A 628 15.22 21.48 -3.33
N ARG A 629 15.83 22.48 -3.97
CA ARG A 629 15.49 22.89 -5.34
C ARG A 629 16.10 21.92 -6.37
N PRO A 630 15.50 21.70 -7.55
CA PRO A 630 16.06 20.83 -8.57
C PRO A 630 17.33 21.43 -9.21
N VAL A 631 18.50 21.05 -8.69
CA VAL A 631 19.80 21.61 -9.10
C VAL A 631 20.41 20.92 -10.32
N ASN A 632 21.10 21.70 -11.14
CA ASN A 632 22.04 21.18 -12.15
C ASN A 632 23.34 20.73 -11.48
N ARG A 633 24.06 19.77 -12.09
CA ARG A 633 25.29 19.14 -11.54
C ARG A 633 26.41 20.09 -11.10
N ASP A 634 26.42 21.33 -11.59
CA ASP A 634 27.44 22.34 -11.31
C ASP A 634 26.97 23.41 -10.29
N GLN A 635 25.85 23.20 -9.60
CA GLN A 635 25.31 24.09 -8.58
C GLN A 635 25.29 23.44 -7.19
N PRO A 636 25.39 24.23 -6.10
CA PRO A 636 25.25 23.71 -4.74
C PRO A 636 23.81 23.27 -4.46
N GLU A 637 23.69 22.08 -3.87
CA GLU A 637 22.48 21.53 -3.26
C GLU A 637 22.01 22.43 -2.10
N GLY A 638 20.71 22.42 -1.80
CA GLY A 638 20.07 23.31 -0.82
C GLY A 638 18.72 23.86 -1.31
N PRO A 639 17.85 24.32 -0.39
CA PRO A 639 16.53 24.88 -0.73
C PRO A 639 16.58 26.26 -1.40
N PHE A 640 17.70 26.99 -1.29
CA PHE A 640 17.85 28.37 -1.79
C PHE A 640 19.12 28.54 -2.66
N PRO A 641 19.11 29.41 -3.68
CA PRO A 641 20.31 29.75 -4.46
C PRO A 641 21.27 30.64 -3.64
N PRO A 642 22.59 30.65 -3.93
CA PRO A 642 23.60 31.34 -3.11
C PRO A 642 23.45 32.86 -2.91
N TRP A 643 22.62 33.52 -3.72
CA TRP A 643 22.32 34.95 -3.64
C TRP A 643 21.05 35.29 -2.85
N LEU A 644 20.32 34.26 -2.37
CA LEU A 644 19.09 34.39 -1.60
C LEU A 644 19.27 33.84 -0.19
N SER A 645 18.80 34.59 0.79
CA SER A 645 18.72 34.20 2.20
C SER A 645 17.27 34.36 2.68
N VAL A 646 16.81 33.44 3.52
CA VAL A 646 15.44 33.42 4.04
C VAL A 646 15.50 33.39 5.56
N THR A 647 14.69 34.23 6.22
CA THR A 647 14.55 34.27 7.68
C THR A 647 13.07 34.26 8.05
N PHE A 648 12.72 33.61 9.16
CA PHE A 648 11.34 33.46 9.64
C PHE A 648 11.14 34.22 10.96
N ASP A 649 9.92 34.70 11.22
CA ASP A 649 9.55 35.32 12.49
C ASP A 649 9.38 34.31 13.64
N ARG A 650 9.08 33.04 13.30
CA ARG A 650 9.06 31.91 14.23
C ARG A 650 10.41 31.17 14.27
N LYS A 651 10.65 30.48 15.39
CA LYS A 651 11.73 29.47 15.48
C LYS A 651 11.27 28.17 14.81
N PRO A 652 12.17 27.39 14.19
CA PRO A 652 11.83 26.07 13.68
C PRO A 652 11.53 25.09 14.82
N ASP A 653 10.70 24.09 14.52
CA ASP A 653 10.32 23.03 15.45
C ASP A 653 11.52 22.12 15.78
N ALA A 654 11.48 21.49 16.96
CA ALA A 654 12.53 20.56 17.37
C ALA A 654 12.45 19.24 16.55
N PRO A 655 13.55 18.77 15.94
CA PRO A 655 13.50 17.66 14.98
C PRO A 655 13.11 16.33 15.64
N SER A 656 11.88 15.89 15.40
CA SER A 656 11.28 14.70 16.00
C SER A 656 11.69 13.40 15.29
N LYS A 657 12.96 13.00 15.47
CA LYS A 657 13.67 11.92 14.75
C LYS A 657 13.95 12.24 13.27
N ALA A 658 14.99 11.62 12.72
CA ALA A 658 15.32 11.73 11.30
C ALA A 658 14.43 10.79 10.48
N SER A 659 13.66 11.36 9.55
CA SER A 659 12.92 10.66 8.49
C SER A 659 13.52 11.05 7.14
N SER A 660 13.53 10.14 6.16
CA SER A 660 14.24 10.30 4.88
C SER A 660 13.65 11.32 3.89
N ASP A 661 12.63 12.10 4.28
CA ASP A 661 12.19 13.31 3.59
C ASP A 661 12.75 14.53 4.35
N ASP A 662 13.95 14.97 3.98
CA ASP A 662 14.70 16.03 4.67
C ASP A 662 14.10 17.43 4.42
N LEU A 663 13.10 17.80 5.23
CA LEU A 663 12.71 19.21 5.41
C LEU A 663 13.75 19.91 6.30
N HIS A 664 14.65 20.69 5.68
CA HIS A 664 15.77 21.40 6.34
C HIS A 664 15.37 22.20 7.58
N GLN A 665 14.18 22.81 7.56
CA GLN A 665 13.55 23.47 8.70
C GLN A 665 12.05 23.18 8.63
N GLN A 666 11.44 22.82 9.76
CA GLN A 666 10.01 22.53 9.88
C GLN A 666 9.34 23.57 10.77
N PHE A 667 8.13 23.97 10.40
CA PHE A 667 7.31 24.92 11.14
C PHE A 667 5.85 24.44 11.14
N THR A 668 5.27 24.33 12.33
CA THR A 668 3.86 23.93 12.51
C THR A 668 3.00 25.15 12.82
N LEU A 669 1.86 25.25 12.12
CA LEU A 669 0.84 26.28 12.33
C LEU A 669 -0.48 25.63 12.73
N ASP A 670 -1.07 26.08 13.84
CA ASP A 670 -2.45 25.76 14.19
C ASP A 670 -3.45 26.42 13.20
N PRO A 671 -4.72 25.97 13.15
CA PRO A 671 -5.73 26.59 12.29
C PRO A 671 -5.88 28.10 12.52
N ALA A 672 -5.94 28.89 11.44
CA ALA A 672 -5.93 30.35 11.42
C ALA A 672 -4.65 31.04 11.94
N ASP A 673 -3.58 30.28 12.23
CA ASP A 673 -2.30 30.80 12.69
C ASP A 673 -1.37 31.17 11.52
N VAL A 674 -0.42 32.09 11.75
CA VAL A 674 0.44 32.68 10.69
C VAL A 674 1.93 32.73 11.03
N CYS A 675 2.78 32.61 10.01
CA CYS A 675 4.23 32.79 10.04
C CYS A 675 4.67 33.69 8.87
N ASN A 676 5.63 34.59 9.09
CA ASN A 676 6.16 35.47 8.06
C ASN A 676 7.62 35.12 7.75
N ALA A 677 7.98 35.17 6.47
CA ALA A 677 9.35 34.99 6.02
C ALA A 677 9.85 36.21 5.24
N GLU A 678 11.00 36.77 5.65
CA GLU A 678 11.74 37.78 4.91
C GLU A 678 12.73 37.08 3.96
N LEU A 679 12.56 37.34 2.66
CA LEU A 679 13.42 36.92 1.56
C LEU A 679 14.42 38.05 1.27
N LYS A 680 15.68 37.89 1.66
CA LYS A 680 16.77 38.85 1.44
C LYS A 680 17.69 38.39 0.32
N LEU A 681 17.76 39.18 -0.74
CA LEU A 681 18.63 39.01 -1.91
C LEU A 681 19.88 39.92 -1.76
N LYS A 682 21.08 39.37 -1.96
CA LYS A 682 22.35 40.14 -2.07
C LYS A 682 23.33 39.37 -2.97
N ILE A 683 24.02 40.06 -3.88
CA ILE A 683 25.06 39.45 -4.74
C ILE A 683 26.44 40.00 -4.35
N GLU A 684 27.31 39.10 -3.89
CA GLU A 684 28.69 39.40 -3.47
C GLU A 684 29.75 38.60 -4.25
N ASP A 685 29.40 37.42 -4.77
CA ASP A 685 30.33 36.50 -5.42
C ASP A 685 30.73 36.94 -6.85
N LEU A 686 32.03 36.96 -7.11
CA LEU A 686 32.63 37.39 -8.38
C LEU A 686 32.36 36.43 -9.55
N ASP A 687 32.17 35.13 -9.30
CA ASP A 687 31.86 34.17 -10.37
C ASP A 687 30.37 34.24 -10.78
N THR A 688 29.49 34.44 -9.80
CA THR A 688 28.06 34.72 -10.01
C THR A 688 27.88 36.01 -10.83
N ILE A 689 28.53 37.12 -10.44
CA ILE A 689 28.53 38.38 -11.21
C ILE A 689 29.00 38.13 -12.65
N ARG A 690 30.07 37.34 -12.83
CA ARG A 690 30.57 37.00 -14.16
C ARG A 690 29.55 36.25 -15.00
N LYS A 691 28.93 35.21 -14.45
CA LYS A 691 27.91 34.40 -15.15
C LYS A 691 26.69 35.24 -15.55
N LEU A 692 26.27 36.17 -14.71
CA LEU A 692 25.19 37.13 -14.99
C LEU A 692 25.61 38.20 -16.04
N ASN A 693 26.83 38.75 -15.92
CA ASN A 693 27.39 39.71 -16.89
C ASN A 693 27.68 39.09 -18.28
N GLU A 694 27.94 37.79 -18.35
CA GLU A 694 28.16 37.06 -19.61
C GLU A 694 26.86 36.41 -20.16
N GLY A 695 25.72 36.59 -19.47
CA GLY A 695 24.40 36.09 -19.90
C GLY A 695 24.22 34.57 -19.80
N ILE A 696 25.06 33.91 -18.99
CA ILE A 696 25.11 32.45 -18.81
C ILE A 696 24.13 32.00 -17.71
N ALA A 697 23.84 32.86 -16.75
CA ALA A 697 22.85 32.66 -15.70
C ALA A 697 21.72 33.70 -15.79
N SER A 698 20.51 33.30 -15.43
CA SER A 698 19.38 34.19 -15.10
C SER A 698 19.18 34.25 -13.58
N MET A 699 18.19 35.04 -13.14
CA MET A 699 17.76 35.11 -11.74
C MET A 699 16.26 34.77 -11.59
N ASP A 700 15.76 33.90 -12.47
CA ASP A 700 14.45 33.27 -12.35
C ASP A 700 14.64 31.92 -11.64
N GLU A 701 13.95 31.70 -10.51
CA GLU A 701 14.05 30.49 -9.69
C GLU A 701 12.66 30.11 -9.15
N VAL A 702 12.48 28.87 -8.69
CA VAL A 702 11.22 28.42 -8.06
C VAL A 702 11.54 27.71 -6.74
N LEU A 703 11.05 28.28 -5.63
CA LEU A 703 11.16 27.63 -4.33
C LEU A 703 9.98 26.66 -4.14
N VAL A 704 10.24 25.50 -3.55
CA VAL A 704 9.22 24.48 -3.25
C VAL A 704 8.98 24.44 -1.75
N LEU A 705 7.76 24.81 -1.34
CA LEU A 705 7.30 24.76 0.04
C LEU A 705 6.38 23.54 0.20
N ARG A 706 6.89 22.50 0.86
CA ARG A 706 6.16 21.26 1.10
C ARG A 706 5.36 21.36 2.41
N VAL A 707 4.10 20.96 2.35
CA VAL A 707 3.26 20.72 3.53
C VAL A 707 3.20 19.22 3.76
N LYS A 708 3.55 18.77 4.97
CA LYS A 708 3.43 17.37 5.36
C LYS A 708 1.97 16.93 5.23
N ASP A 709 1.73 15.82 4.52
CA ASP A 709 0.40 15.25 4.24
C ASP A 709 -0.57 16.22 3.51
N GLY A 710 -0.06 17.35 3.00
CA GLY A 710 -0.85 18.46 2.43
C GLY A 710 -0.74 18.56 0.91
N ARG A 711 -0.32 19.73 0.39
CA ARG A 711 0.02 19.97 -1.02
C ARG A 711 1.37 20.69 -1.06
N ASP A 712 2.15 20.47 -2.12
CA ASP A 712 3.34 21.28 -2.40
C ASP A 712 2.92 22.64 -3.01
N HIS A 713 3.51 23.72 -2.51
CA HIS A 713 3.30 25.08 -3.02
C HIS A 713 4.57 25.58 -3.71
N PHE A 714 4.42 26.10 -4.93
CA PHE A 714 5.52 26.60 -5.76
C PHE A 714 5.55 28.13 -5.71
N LEU A 715 6.66 28.71 -5.27
CA LEU A 715 6.85 30.15 -5.18
C LEU A 715 7.87 30.60 -6.23
N PRO A 716 7.43 31.14 -7.40
CA PRO A 716 8.34 31.66 -8.40
C PRO A 716 8.95 32.99 -7.95
N ILE A 717 10.26 33.11 -8.12
CA ILE A 717 11.07 34.29 -7.83
C ILE A 717 11.65 34.83 -9.12
N ARG A 718 11.59 36.15 -9.30
CA ARG A 718 12.25 36.87 -10.40
C ARG A 718 13.15 37.98 -9.88
N ALA A 719 14.26 38.21 -10.58
CA ALA A 719 15.03 39.43 -10.50
C ALA A 719 15.65 39.77 -11.86
N HIS A 720 15.91 41.05 -12.10
CA HIS A 720 16.51 41.54 -13.35
C HIS A 720 17.94 42.01 -13.07
N TRP A 721 18.96 41.28 -13.54
CA TRP A 721 20.36 41.66 -13.30
C TRP A 721 20.76 42.90 -14.11
N LEU A 722 21.16 43.98 -13.43
CA LEU A 722 21.77 45.14 -14.07
C LEU A 722 23.24 44.88 -14.36
N GLN A 723 23.68 45.17 -15.58
CA GLN A 723 25.05 44.92 -16.02
C GLN A 723 26.05 45.78 -15.21
N SER A 724 27.10 45.13 -14.68
CA SER A 724 28.17 45.81 -13.94
C SER A 724 29.51 45.73 -14.66
N ALA A 725 30.38 46.73 -14.47
CA ALA A 725 31.74 46.81 -15.00
C ALA A 725 32.70 45.85 -14.30
N LEU A 726 32.38 45.44 -13.07
CA LEU A 726 33.09 44.38 -12.35
C LEU A 726 33.13 43.07 -13.13
N SER A 727 34.11 42.22 -12.83
CA SER A 727 34.30 40.89 -13.45
C SER A 727 34.51 40.89 -14.97
N ARG A 728 35.01 41.99 -15.57
CA ARG A 728 35.33 42.10 -17.00
C ARG A 728 36.85 42.05 -17.27
N THR A 729 37.22 42.12 -18.54
CA THR A 729 38.62 42.29 -18.99
C THR A 729 38.88 43.74 -19.34
N VAL A 730 40.14 44.19 -19.28
CA VAL A 730 40.53 45.56 -19.69
C VAL A 730 40.09 45.84 -21.13
N ASP A 731 40.29 44.87 -22.03
CA ASP A 731 39.86 44.94 -23.44
C ASP A 731 38.34 44.99 -23.67
N LYS A 732 37.51 44.63 -22.67
CA LYS A 732 36.05 44.86 -22.68
C LYS A 732 35.74 46.27 -22.18
N LEU A 733 36.40 46.73 -21.11
CA LEU A 733 36.13 48.03 -20.47
C LEU A 733 36.48 49.23 -21.37
N ILE A 734 37.62 49.20 -22.07
CA ILE A 734 38.06 50.27 -22.98
C ILE A 734 37.16 50.53 -24.22
N LYS A 735 36.09 49.74 -24.38
CA LYS A 735 35.09 49.86 -25.46
C LYS A 735 33.75 50.42 -24.97
N ILE A 736 33.59 50.61 -23.67
CA ILE A 736 32.38 51.18 -23.07
C ILE A 736 32.22 52.65 -23.50
N PRO A 737 31.02 53.07 -23.96
CA PRO A 737 30.75 54.45 -24.37
C PRO A 737 30.57 55.39 -23.17
N GLU A 738 30.38 56.68 -23.45
CA GLU A 738 30.07 57.68 -22.42
C GLU A 738 28.68 57.45 -21.81
N GLY A 739 28.59 57.41 -20.48
CA GLY A 739 27.42 56.94 -19.73
C GLY A 739 27.41 55.43 -19.39
N GLY A 740 28.59 54.80 -19.37
CA GLY A 740 28.81 53.56 -18.60
C GLY A 740 28.33 52.27 -19.24
N ILE A 741 28.57 51.16 -18.54
CA ILE A 741 28.21 49.81 -19.01
C ILE A 741 26.69 49.64 -19.16
N ARG A 742 25.90 50.36 -18.36
CA ARG A 742 24.44 50.22 -18.35
C ARG A 742 23.75 50.79 -19.57
N LYS A 743 24.36 51.74 -20.29
CA LYS A 743 23.90 52.12 -21.64
C LYS A 743 24.04 51.00 -22.67
N LEU A 744 24.92 50.02 -22.45
CA LEU A 744 25.03 48.83 -23.30
C LEU A 744 24.06 47.70 -22.88
N GLN A 745 23.30 47.87 -21.79
CA GLN A 745 22.32 46.88 -21.37
C GLN A 745 21.21 46.74 -22.43
N HIS A 746 20.79 45.50 -22.68
CA HIS A 746 19.88 45.11 -23.77
C HIS A 746 20.38 45.40 -25.20
N GLN A 747 21.58 45.96 -25.39
CA GLN A 747 22.18 46.15 -26.72
C GLN A 747 23.00 44.92 -27.14
N LYS A 748 22.93 44.55 -28.42
CA LYS A 748 23.86 43.56 -28.99
C LYS A 748 25.12 44.30 -29.48
N PRO A 749 26.33 43.96 -28.99
CA PRO A 749 27.54 44.65 -29.41
C PRO A 749 27.83 44.35 -30.89
N ASP A 750 27.86 45.39 -31.71
CA ASP A 750 28.29 45.28 -33.10
C ASP A 750 29.81 44.98 -33.15
N ARG A 751 30.23 44.21 -34.15
CA ARG A 751 31.60 43.70 -34.27
C ARG A 751 32.62 44.73 -34.78
N GLY A 752 32.16 45.94 -35.15
CA GLY A 752 32.98 46.94 -35.83
C GLY A 752 33.67 47.99 -34.94
N ASP A 753 33.24 48.18 -33.69
CA ASP A 753 33.69 49.34 -32.90
C ASP A 753 35.11 49.18 -32.32
N GLY A 754 35.96 50.16 -32.62
CA GLY A 754 37.36 50.20 -32.19
C GLY A 754 37.57 50.52 -30.71
N VAL A 755 38.83 50.55 -30.28
CA VAL A 755 39.22 51.02 -28.94
C VAL A 755 38.81 52.49 -28.77
N LYS A 756 38.00 52.79 -27.75
CA LYS A 756 37.51 54.15 -27.48
C LYS A 756 38.38 54.91 -26.48
N TRP A 757 39.04 54.18 -25.58
CA TRP A 757 39.83 54.75 -24.48
C TRP A 757 41.15 53.98 -24.30
N SER A 758 42.24 54.68 -23.97
CA SER A 758 43.55 54.04 -23.70
C SER A 758 43.61 53.30 -22.36
N VAL A 759 42.69 53.62 -21.44
CA VAL A 759 42.57 53.10 -20.07
C VAL A 759 41.06 53.00 -19.74
N PRO A 760 40.61 51.98 -18.97
CA PRO A 760 39.25 51.93 -18.43
C PRO A 760 38.87 53.19 -17.64
N ARG A 761 37.70 53.77 -17.93
CA ARG A 761 37.26 55.05 -17.35
C ARG A 761 36.93 54.93 -15.87
N GLU A 762 36.51 53.74 -15.46
CA GLU A 762 36.26 53.35 -14.08
C GLU A 762 37.55 53.41 -13.25
N ILE A 763 38.66 52.89 -13.80
CA ILE A 763 40.00 53.00 -13.17
C ILE A 763 40.43 54.46 -13.12
N PHE A 764 40.29 55.21 -14.22
CA PHE A 764 40.68 56.61 -14.28
C PHE A 764 39.96 57.48 -13.22
N ARG A 765 38.62 57.39 -13.16
CA ARG A 765 37.82 58.11 -12.18
C ARG A 765 38.15 57.72 -10.74
N LEU A 766 38.41 56.44 -10.47
CA LEU A 766 38.83 56.00 -9.14
C LEU A 766 40.21 56.55 -8.77
N THR A 767 41.19 56.54 -9.68
CA THR A 767 42.50 57.15 -9.42
C THR A 767 42.41 58.65 -9.17
N GLU A 768 41.67 59.39 -10.03
CA GLU A 768 41.47 60.83 -9.91
C GLU A 768 40.77 61.21 -8.60
N ALA A 769 39.67 60.54 -8.27
CA ALA A 769 38.93 60.78 -7.02
C ALA A 769 39.76 60.44 -5.77
N ILE A 770 40.58 59.39 -5.81
CA ILE A 770 41.50 59.03 -4.71
C ILE A 770 42.61 60.07 -4.53
N GLU A 771 43.19 60.61 -5.61
CA GLU A 771 44.20 61.67 -5.51
C GLU A 771 43.60 62.95 -4.91
N VAL A 772 42.46 63.42 -5.42
CA VAL A 772 41.78 64.64 -4.94
C VAL A 772 41.30 64.49 -3.49
N LEU A 773 40.75 63.33 -3.12
CA LEU A 773 40.33 63.07 -1.73
C LEU A 773 41.51 62.80 -0.80
N THR A 774 42.68 62.37 -1.30
CA THR A 774 43.91 62.33 -0.49
C THR A 774 44.35 63.74 -0.14
N GLU A 775 44.54 64.62 -1.14
CA GLU A 775 44.94 66.01 -0.91
C GLU A 775 43.99 66.72 0.06
N ARG A 776 42.68 66.56 -0.17
CA ARG A 776 41.65 67.12 0.72
C ARG A 776 41.69 66.53 2.12
N THR A 777 41.89 65.23 2.29
CA THR A 777 41.95 64.59 3.62
C THR A 777 43.19 65.02 4.40
N LEU A 778 44.32 65.28 3.72
CA LEU A 778 45.52 65.86 4.33
C LEU A 778 45.28 67.32 4.74
N ALA A 779 44.71 68.15 3.85
CA ALA A 779 44.41 69.55 4.13
C ALA A 779 43.36 69.74 5.25
N ASP A 780 42.29 68.94 5.26
CA ASP A 780 41.29 68.95 6.32
C ASP A 780 41.91 68.52 7.66
N TRP A 781 42.87 67.58 7.66
CA TRP A 781 43.61 67.19 8.87
C TRP A 781 44.52 68.31 9.39
N ASP A 782 45.32 68.92 8.51
CA ASP A 782 46.22 70.02 8.87
C ASP A 782 45.48 71.27 9.37
N MET A 783 44.26 71.54 8.86
CA MET A 783 43.41 72.64 9.36
C MET A 783 42.64 72.32 10.64
N THR A 784 42.25 71.06 10.88
CA THR A 784 41.48 70.69 12.08
C THR A 784 42.36 70.37 13.27
N GLY A 785 43.59 69.90 13.05
CA GLY A 785 44.67 69.76 14.05
C GLY A 785 44.44 68.75 15.18
N HIS A 786 43.20 68.33 15.42
CA HIS A 786 42.77 67.42 16.49
C HIS A 786 43.33 67.76 17.91
N GLU A 787 43.55 69.04 18.24
CA GLU A 787 44.12 69.45 19.54
C GLU A 787 43.31 69.00 20.78
N ALA A 788 42.06 68.55 20.60
CA ALA A 788 41.21 68.00 21.67
C ALA A 788 41.61 66.58 22.11
N ASP A 789 42.07 65.72 21.18
CA ASP A 789 42.31 64.30 21.42
C ASP A 789 43.67 63.88 20.83
N LYS A 790 44.40 63.01 21.55
CA LYS A 790 45.81 62.66 21.23
C LYS A 790 45.95 61.67 20.07
N GLU A 791 45.07 61.75 19.07
CA GLU A 791 45.11 60.90 17.89
C GLU A 791 46.30 61.25 16.99
N LYS A 792 46.98 60.22 16.48
CA LYS A 792 48.04 60.37 15.47
C LYS A 792 47.44 60.15 14.10
N ALA A 793 47.87 60.95 13.12
CA ALA A 793 47.34 60.89 11.76
C ALA A 793 47.41 59.47 11.17
N PRO A 794 46.42 59.04 10.36
CA PRO A 794 46.34 57.68 9.81
C PRO A 794 47.65 57.15 9.20
N TRP A 795 48.32 57.98 8.40
CA TRP A 795 49.59 57.62 7.75
C TRP A 795 50.79 57.53 8.71
N GLN A 796 50.75 58.21 9.86
CA GLN A 796 51.82 58.15 10.87
C GLN A 796 51.82 56.81 11.62
N HIS A 797 50.69 56.11 11.67
CA HIS A 797 50.59 54.79 12.31
C HIS A 797 50.41 53.63 11.32
N ASN A 798 50.11 53.89 10.04
CA ASN A 798 49.90 52.86 9.01
C ASN A 798 50.58 53.22 7.67
N ALA A 799 51.65 52.51 7.33
CA ALA A 799 52.38 52.68 6.06
C ALA A 799 51.63 52.19 4.80
N ALA A 800 50.42 51.63 4.95
CA ALA A 800 49.57 51.16 3.85
C ALA A 800 48.30 52.04 3.65
N TRP A 801 48.12 53.10 4.43
CA TRP A 801 47.00 54.04 4.27
C TRP A 801 47.08 54.77 2.90
N PRO A 802 45.96 55.02 2.19
CA PRO A 802 44.57 54.71 2.56
C PRO A 802 44.12 53.26 2.30
N PHE A 803 44.90 52.47 1.56
CA PHE A 803 44.54 51.14 1.03
C PHE A 803 44.46 49.99 2.05
N ILE A 804 44.68 50.26 3.33
CA ILE A 804 44.36 49.37 4.45
C ILE A 804 43.81 50.22 5.59
N ARG A 805 42.67 49.81 6.14
CA ARG A 805 42.04 50.40 7.33
C ARG A 805 42.55 49.67 8.58
N GLN A 806 42.73 50.39 9.69
CA GLN A 806 42.99 49.75 11.01
C GLN A 806 41.72 49.62 11.85
N ASP A 807 40.70 50.44 11.57
CA ASP A 807 39.40 50.37 12.23
C ASP A 807 38.64 49.12 11.76
N ASN A 808 38.30 48.21 12.68
CA ASN A 808 37.47 47.02 12.41
C ASN A 808 36.00 47.36 12.06
N ALA A 809 35.65 48.64 11.92
CA ALA A 809 34.37 49.07 11.40
C ALA A 809 34.29 48.71 9.91
N ALA A 810 33.38 47.81 9.55
CA ALA A 810 33.09 47.49 8.15
C ALA A 810 32.78 48.77 7.35
N PRO A 811 33.14 48.84 6.06
CA PRO A 811 32.66 49.91 5.20
C PRO A 811 31.12 49.86 5.16
N ASP A 812 30.52 51.04 5.02
CA ASP A 812 29.07 51.17 4.84
C ASP A 812 28.68 50.49 3.52
N GLU A 813 28.01 49.34 3.63
CA GLU A 813 27.79 48.42 2.50
C GLU A 813 26.90 49.03 1.42
N ASP A 814 25.87 49.79 1.83
CA ASP A 814 24.93 50.44 0.90
C ASP A 814 25.61 51.62 0.19
N VAL A 815 26.44 52.41 0.90
CA VAL A 815 27.26 53.47 0.28
C VAL A 815 28.31 52.88 -0.67
N ALA A 816 28.90 51.73 -0.34
CA ALA A 816 29.81 51.04 -1.25
C ALA A 816 29.08 50.53 -2.51
N ALA A 817 27.86 49.99 -2.36
CA ALA A 817 27.01 49.58 -3.48
C ALA A 817 26.66 50.77 -4.40
N ASP A 818 26.31 51.93 -3.84
CA ASP A 818 26.01 53.14 -4.60
C ASP A 818 27.24 53.70 -5.34
N VAL A 819 28.46 53.51 -4.82
CA VAL A 819 29.69 53.83 -5.56
C VAL A 819 29.89 52.89 -6.76
N TYR A 820 29.65 51.58 -6.62
CA TYR A 820 29.68 50.68 -7.79
C TYR A 820 28.59 51.05 -8.82
N ASP A 821 27.42 51.50 -8.35
CA ASP A 821 26.34 51.98 -9.21
C ASP A 821 26.76 53.22 -10.01
N ALA A 822 27.40 54.19 -9.35
CA ALA A 822 27.93 55.39 -10.00
C ALA A 822 29.02 55.06 -11.03
N LEU A 823 29.86 54.04 -10.80
CA LEU A 823 30.83 53.56 -11.80
C LEU A 823 30.12 52.90 -12.99
N ASP A 824 29.13 52.04 -12.75
CA ASP A 824 28.39 51.34 -13.82
C ASP A 824 27.55 52.29 -14.70
N CYS A 825 27.03 53.36 -14.10
CA CYS A 825 26.27 54.43 -14.77
C CYS A 825 27.17 55.54 -15.35
N ASP A 826 28.48 55.57 -15.02
CA ASP A 826 29.41 56.66 -15.36
C ASP A 826 28.98 58.04 -14.77
N ASP A 827 28.32 58.00 -13.61
CA ASP A 827 27.83 59.16 -12.84
C ASP A 827 28.93 59.74 -11.91
N PRO A 828 28.86 61.04 -11.51
CA PRO A 828 29.85 61.63 -10.61
C PRO A 828 29.88 60.94 -9.23
N ILE A 829 31.04 60.41 -8.86
CA ILE A 829 31.26 59.62 -7.63
C ILE A 829 30.83 60.36 -6.35
N ASP A 830 30.94 61.69 -6.29
CA ASP A 830 30.50 62.50 -5.15
C ASP A 830 28.99 62.37 -4.83
N LYS A 831 28.15 61.98 -5.80
CA LYS A 831 26.71 61.75 -5.59
C LYS A 831 26.42 60.49 -4.76
N ALA A 832 27.31 59.49 -4.80
CA ALA A 832 27.13 58.21 -4.10
C ALA A 832 27.37 58.32 -2.59
N PHE A 833 27.94 59.44 -2.11
CA PHE A 833 28.23 59.66 -0.70
C PHE A 833 27.17 60.57 -0.05
N PRO A 834 26.53 60.13 1.05
CA PRO A 834 25.59 60.95 1.81
C PRO A 834 26.12 62.35 2.19
N ALA A 835 25.19 63.29 2.32
CA ALA A 835 25.48 64.64 2.74
C ALA A 835 26.04 64.63 4.18
N GLY A 836 27.33 64.97 4.32
CA GLY A 836 28.04 64.98 5.60
C GLY A 836 29.10 63.88 5.79
N THR A 837 29.20 62.88 4.90
CA THR A 837 30.25 61.85 5.01
C THR A 837 31.65 62.48 4.92
N PRO A 838 32.53 62.35 5.94
CA PRO A 838 33.82 63.04 5.99
C PRO A 838 34.82 62.48 4.96
N PRO A 839 35.73 63.31 4.39
CA PRO A 839 36.65 62.88 3.33
C PRO A 839 37.53 61.67 3.70
N LYS A 840 37.99 61.55 4.96
CA LYS A 840 38.69 60.35 5.48
C LYS A 840 37.90 59.05 5.26
N GLN A 841 36.57 59.08 5.43
CA GLN A 841 35.69 57.93 5.22
C GLN A 841 35.40 57.69 3.73
N ARG A 842 35.18 58.76 2.95
CA ARG A 842 35.01 58.67 1.48
C ARG A 842 36.23 58.02 0.83
N LEU A 843 37.43 58.52 1.15
CA LEU A 843 38.71 58.02 0.64
C LEU A 843 38.95 56.54 0.99
N GLY A 844 38.60 56.13 2.22
CA GLY A 844 38.67 54.72 2.63
C GLY A 844 37.76 53.82 1.78
N ILE A 845 36.50 54.22 1.58
CA ILE A 845 35.54 53.47 0.74
C ILE A 845 36.03 53.40 -0.72
N LEU A 846 36.54 54.49 -1.30
CA LEU A 846 37.08 54.45 -2.66
C LEU A 846 38.34 53.58 -2.79
N ALA A 847 39.19 53.54 -1.76
CA ALA A 847 40.34 52.64 -1.73
C ALA A 847 39.91 51.16 -1.68
N ASP A 848 38.92 50.82 -0.84
CA ASP A 848 38.33 49.48 -0.77
C ASP A 848 37.68 49.09 -2.12
N VAL A 849 36.94 50.01 -2.74
CA VAL A 849 36.31 49.85 -4.07
C VAL A 849 37.34 49.63 -5.18
N LEU A 850 38.41 50.43 -5.23
CA LEU A 850 39.47 50.26 -6.23
C LEU A 850 40.16 48.90 -6.08
N LEU A 851 40.44 48.45 -4.86
CA LEU A 851 41.06 47.16 -4.63
C LEU A 851 40.15 46.00 -5.07
N LEU A 852 38.83 46.07 -4.80
CA LEU A 852 37.90 45.05 -5.29
C LEU A 852 37.73 45.10 -6.80
N PHE A 853 37.63 46.30 -7.40
CA PHE A 853 37.52 46.47 -8.85
C PHE A 853 38.70 45.84 -9.57
N LEU A 854 39.94 46.19 -9.18
CA LEU A 854 41.17 45.62 -9.74
C LEU A 854 41.28 44.10 -9.50
N ARG A 855 40.84 43.60 -8.34
CA ARG A 855 40.77 42.16 -8.03
C ARG A 855 39.72 41.44 -8.89
N SER A 856 38.63 42.09 -9.29
CA SER A 856 37.57 41.49 -10.09
C SER A 856 37.97 41.24 -11.55
N LEU A 857 38.97 41.97 -12.09
CA LEU A 857 39.40 41.85 -13.48
C LEU A 857 39.79 40.41 -13.84
N GLN A 858 39.20 39.83 -14.89
CA GLN A 858 39.42 38.42 -15.27
C GLN A 858 40.86 38.16 -15.71
N ASP A 859 41.44 39.13 -16.42
CA ASP A 859 42.78 39.18 -16.99
C ASP A 859 43.80 39.83 -16.06
N GLY A 860 43.37 40.83 -15.28
CA GLY A 860 44.22 41.68 -14.44
C GLY A 860 44.93 42.76 -15.23
N ILE A 861 45.54 43.72 -14.50
CA ILE A 861 46.36 44.77 -15.11
C ILE A 861 47.62 44.17 -15.73
N ILE A 862 48.33 43.32 -14.98
CA ILE A 862 49.40 42.47 -15.51
C ILE A 862 48.85 41.08 -15.76
N THR A 863 48.59 40.77 -17.03
CA THR A 863 48.01 39.50 -17.47
C THR A 863 48.98 38.33 -17.31
N LYS A 864 48.43 37.10 -17.34
CA LYS A 864 49.20 35.85 -17.18
C LYS A 864 50.41 35.78 -18.12
N SER A 865 50.22 36.13 -19.39
CA SER A 865 51.27 36.10 -20.43
C SER A 865 52.25 37.28 -20.37
N LEU A 866 51.87 38.41 -19.77
CA LEU A 866 52.83 39.48 -19.44
C LEU A 866 53.68 39.07 -18.23
N TRP A 867 53.07 38.50 -17.20
CA TRP A 867 53.78 38.02 -16.02
C TRP A 867 54.75 36.88 -16.35
N GLU A 868 54.37 35.92 -17.20
CA GLU A 868 55.24 34.82 -17.64
C GLU A 868 56.56 35.36 -18.26
N LYS A 869 56.47 36.31 -19.20
CA LYS A 869 57.65 36.97 -19.80
C LYS A 869 58.52 37.70 -18.76
N LEU A 870 57.88 38.39 -17.81
CA LEU A 870 58.59 39.08 -16.73
C LEU A 870 59.31 38.09 -15.80
N GLU A 871 58.65 37.00 -15.40
CA GLU A 871 59.21 35.97 -14.51
C GLU A 871 60.34 35.17 -15.18
N GLU A 872 60.24 34.89 -16.49
CA GLU A 872 61.35 34.33 -17.27
C GLU A 872 62.57 35.27 -17.27
N GLY A 873 62.39 36.54 -17.61
CA GLY A 873 63.48 37.52 -17.63
C GLY A 873 64.09 37.80 -16.24
N ILE A 874 63.29 37.78 -15.17
CA ILE A 874 63.80 37.83 -13.78
C ILE A 874 64.62 36.58 -13.48
N THR A 875 64.07 35.37 -13.69
CA THR A 875 64.75 34.13 -13.32
C THR A 875 65.99 33.82 -14.18
N MET A 876 66.07 34.32 -15.42
CA MET A 876 67.32 34.28 -16.20
C MET A 876 68.41 35.16 -15.58
N ARG A 877 68.10 36.38 -15.13
CA ARG A 877 69.06 37.30 -14.49
C ARG A 877 69.47 36.84 -13.08
N GLU A 878 68.54 36.27 -12.31
CA GLU A 878 68.87 35.58 -11.04
C GLU A 878 69.89 34.46 -11.25
N LYS A 879 69.76 33.67 -12.33
CA LYS A 879 70.69 32.58 -12.68
C LYS A 879 72.04 33.09 -13.19
N SER A 880 72.07 34.14 -14.01
CA SER A 880 73.31 34.71 -14.56
C SER A 880 74.07 35.61 -13.57
N LYS A 881 73.46 35.98 -12.43
CA LYS A 881 73.96 36.98 -11.46
C LYS A 881 74.16 38.37 -12.07
N GLN A 882 73.46 38.68 -13.16
CA GLN A 882 73.55 39.95 -13.85
C GLN A 882 72.72 41.02 -13.11
N GLN A 883 73.41 41.91 -12.40
CA GLN A 883 72.80 43.04 -11.70
C GLN A 883 72.79 44.28 -12.61
N LEU A 884 71.60 44.73 -13.01
CA LEU A 884 71.39 45.94 -13.82
C LEU A 884 71.37 47.20 -12.94
N LEU A 885 71.42 48.38 -13.56
CA LEU A 885 70.99 49.61 -12.90
C LEU A 885 69.45 49.65 -12.85
N PRO A 886 68.84 50.31 -11.85
CA PRO A 886 67.37 50.39 -11.75
C PRO A 886 66.69 50.95 -13.00
N ASP A 887 67.32 51.92 -13.67
CA ASP A 887 66.79 52.53 -14.89
C ASP A 887 66.76 51.54 -16.07
N ASP A 888 67.81 50.70 -16.21
CA ASP A 888 67.87 49.63 -17.23
C ASP A 888 66.82 48.54 -16.94
N GLU A 889 66.65 48.18 -15.67
CA GLU A 889 65.65 47.18 -15.25
C GLU A 889 64.21 47.70 -15.46
N LYS A 890 63.98 48.99 -15.22
CA LYS A 890 62.72 49.69 -15.48
C LYS A 890 62.41 49.76 -16.98
N MET A 891 63.42 50.04 -17.81
CA MET A 891 63.29 50.02 -19.28
C MET A 891 62.92 48.63 -19.80
N TRP A 892 63.64 47.59 -19.37
CA TRP A 892 63.33 46.19 -19.72
C TRP A 892 61.90 45.79 -19.35
N ALA A 893 61.41 46.22 -18.18
CA ALA A 893 60.04 45.94 -17.77
C ALA A 893 59.02 46.66 -18.65
N LEU A 894 59.28 47.93 -19.02
CA LEU A 894 58.44 48.69 -19.95
C LEU A 894 58.38 48.06 -21.35
N GLU A 895 59.49 47.56 -21.89
CA GLU A 895 59.52 46.89 -23.20
C GLU A 895 58.60 45.66 -23.26
N ILE A 896 58.57 44.84 -22.20
CA ILE A 896 57.69 43.67 -22.12
C ILE A 896 56.22 44.11 -21.98
N LEU A 897 55.93 45.09 -21.13
CA LEU A 897 54.58 45.61 -20.91
C LEU A 897 54.02 46.35 -22.14
N ALA A 898 54.88 46.98 -22.95
CA ALA A 898 54.49 47.64 -24.20
C ALA A 898 53.88 46.68 -25.24
N SER A 899 54.04 45.36 -25.07
CA SER A 899 53.32 44.37 -25.89
C SER A 899 51.80 44.32 -25.63
N ALA A 900 51.29 45.07 -24.63
CA ALA A 900 49.86 45.27 -24.37
C ALA A 900 49.59 46.74 -23.94
N PRO A 901 49.46 47.70 -24.87
CA PRO A 901 49.50 49.14 -24.56
C PRO A 901 48.42 49.61 -23.58
N ASN A 902 47.19 49.07 -23.66
CA ASN A 902 46.09 49.45 -22.77
C ASN A 902 46.35 48.99 -21.32
N HIS A 903 46.97 47.82 -21.16
CA HIS A 903 47.39 47.29 -19.86
C HIS A 903 48.58 48.09 -19.29
N LEU A 904 49.55 48.46 -20.13
CA LEU A 904 50.66 49.34 -19.73
C LEU A 904 50.15 50.73 -19.31
N ALA A 905 49.24 51.35 -20.06
CA ALA A 905 48.66 52.64 -19.70
C ALA A 905 47.88 52.57 -18.37
N SER A 906 47.11 51.49 -18.16
CA SER A 906 46.40 51.25 -16.90
C SER A 906 47.37 51.03 -15.72
N PHE A 907 48.46 50.28 -15.94
CA PHE A 907 49.53 50.07 -14.96
C PHE A 907 50.22 51.38 -14.57
N LEU A 908 50.61 52.19 -15.56
CA LEU A 908 51.28 53.46 -15.34
C LEU A 908 50.38 54.48 -14.63
N LEU A 909 49.07 54.50 -14.91
CA LEU A 909 48.14 55.39 -14.21
C LEU A 909 48.03 55.01 -12.72
N ILE A 910 47.84 53.73 -12.41
CA ILE A 910 47.78 53.24 -11.01
C ILE A 910 49.10 53.52 -10.28
N VAL A 911 50.24 53.30 -10.93
CA VAL A 911 51.57 53.64 -10.39
C VAL A 911 51.71 55.15 -10.15
N SER A 912 51.26 55.99 -11.09
CA SER A 912 51.32 57.46 -10.97
C SER A 912 50.50 57.96 -9.79
N MET A 913 49.28 57.43 -9.63
CA MET A 913 48.43 57.70 -8.46
C MET A 913 49.14 57.30 -7.16
N LEU A 914 49.68 56.08 -7.10
CA LEU A 914 50.40 55.59 -5.93
C LEU A 914 51.67 56.42 -5.64
N GLN A 915 52.36 56.93 -6.66
CA GLN A 915 53.47 57.88 -6.50
C GLN A 915 53.01 59.23 -5.95
N ASN A 916 51.90 59.80 -6.46
CA ASN A 916 51.36 61.08 -5.98
C ASN A 916 50.92 60.96 -4.52
N VAL A 917 50.05 60.00 -4.21
CA VAL A 917 49.55 59.70 -2.86
C VAL A 917 50.73 59.44 -1.88
N LYS A 918 51.73 58.63 -2.28
CA LYS A 918 52.98 58.43 -1.52
C LYS A 918 53.69 59.76 -1.25
N ASN A 919 53.85 60.61 -2.26
CA ASN A 919 54.60 61.86 -2.14
C ASN A 919 53.87 62.88 -1.25
N GLN A 920 52.55 63.02 -1.38
CA GLN A 920 51.72 63.85 -0.49
C GLN A 920 51.83 63.38 0.97
N ILE A 921 51.64 62.08 1.22
CA ILE A 921 51.78 61.48 2.55
C ILE A 921 53.19 61.66 3.12
N ALA A 922 54.24 61.50 2.30
CA ALA A 922 55.61 61.67 2.73
C ALA A 922 55.99 63.13 3.01
N GLU A 923 55.30 64.11 2.40
CA GLU A 923 55.42 65.53 2.74
C GLU A 923 54.70 65.83 4.06
N ALA A 924 53.44 65.39 4.21
CA ALA A 924 52.63 65.46 5.43
C ALA A 924 53.15 64.56 6.60
N SER A 925 54.28 63.88 6.39
CA SER A 925 55.01 63.12 7.42
C SER A 925 56.26 63.85 7.92
N LYS A 926 56.59 65.04 7.41
CA LYS A 926 57.75 65.82 7.85
C LYS A 926 57.48 66.55 9.15
N SER A 927 58.40 66.42 10.11
CA SER A 927 58.37 67.17 11.37
C SER A 927 58.59 68.67 11.14
N ASP A 928 57.83 69.53 11.81
CA ASP A 928 58.02 70.98 11.69
C ASP A 928 59.42 71.43 12.13
N LYS A 929 59.95 72.43 11.40
CA LYS A 929 61.32 72.94 11.44
C LYS A 929 61.66 73.67 12.74
N THR A 930 60.67 73.98 13.57
CA THR A 930 60.83 74.59 14.90
C THR A 930 61.31 73.59 15.97
N THR A 931 61.14 72.29 15.73
CA THR A 931 61.45 71.23 16.71
C THR A 931 62.97 71.03 16.89
N PRO A 932 63.52 71.05 18.12
CA PRO A 932 64.93 70.78 18.34
C PRO A 932 65.36 69.39 17.86
N ARG A 933 66.45 69.31 17.09
CA ARG A 933 67.00 68.05 16.56
C ARG A 933 67.75 67.24 17.64
N SER A 934 67.05 66.71 18.62
CA SER A 934 67.52 65.53 19.36
C SER A 934 67.51 64.33 18.42
N SER A 935 68.68 63.73 18.18
CA SER A 935 68.79 62.52 17.37
C SER A 935 68.24 61.29 18.11
N ILE A 936 67.71 60.33 17.33
CA ILE A 936 67.09 59.05 17.74
C ILE A 936 65.57 59.17 18.03
N ASP A 937 64.83 58.16 17.56
CA ASP A 937 63.38 57.90 17.75
C ASP A 937 62.36 58.92 17.21
N LEU A 938 62.43 59.18 15.90
CA LEU A 938 61.19 59.34 15.11
C LEU A 938 60.51 57.97 14.96
N PRO A 939 59.24 57.78 15.39
CA PRO A 939 58.56 56.50 15.27
C PRO A 939 58.17 56.23 13.81
N LEU A 940 58.67 55.14 13.24
CA LEU A 940 58.20 54.64 11.94
C LEU A 940 56.75 54.11 12.06
N PRO A 941 55.90 54.30 11.03
CA PRO A 941 54.55 53.74 11.00
C PRO A 941 54.56 52.21 11.10
N ALA A 942 53.44 51.61 11.51
CA ALA A 942 53.27 50.17 11.43
C ALA A 942 53.18 49.71 9.96
N SER A 943 53.65 48.49 9.71
CA SER A 943 53.78 47.91 8.37
C SER A 943 52.87 46.67 8.28
N PRO A 944 51.57 46.83 7.98
CA PRO A 944 50.57 45.77 8.18
C PRO A 944 50.71 44.57 7.24
N LYS A 945 51.34 44.73 6.06
CA LYS A 945 51.52 43.62 5.09
C LYS A 945 52.93 43.03 5.06
N VAL A 946 53.95 43.77 5.54
CA VAL A 946 55.36 43.41 5.32
C VAL A 946 56.18 43.49 6.60
N SER A 947 56.81 42.37 6.99
CA SER A 947 57.75 42.32 8.12
C SER A 947 59.13 42.86 7.74
N VAL A 948 59.32 44.18 7.88
CA VAL A 948 60.58 44.87 7.53
C VAL A 948 61.52 44.94 8.74
N ARG A 949 62.74 44.40 8.59
CA ARG A 949 63.80 44.56 9.60
C ARG A 949 64.33 46.00 9.57
N ARG A 950 64.28 46.73 10.69
CA ARG A 950 64.77 48.15 10.77
C ARG A 950 66.19 48.37 10.22
N LYS A 951 67.05 47.34 10.18
CA LYS A 951 68.41 47.38 9.59
C LYS A 951 68.45 47.43 8.05
N THR A 952 67.33 47.21 7.34
CA THR A 952 67.24 47.22 5.86
C THR A 952 66.46 48.43 5.32
N LEU A 953 66.38 49.50 6.12
CA LEU A 953 65.85 50.81 5.75
C LEU A 953 66.97 51.85 5.81
N SER A 954 66.77 52.99 5.14
CA SER A 954 67.68 54.14 5.22
C SER A 954 67.86 54.63 6.66
N LYS A 955 69.02 55.22 6.97
CA LYS A 955 69.26 55.96 8.22
C LYS A 955 68.59 57.33 8.24
N VAL A 956 68.10 57.82 7.09
CA VAL A 956 67.35 59.07 6.96
C VAL A 956 65.85 58.76 7.15
N PRO A 957 65.16 59.32 8.16
CA PRO A 957 63.78 58.96 8.48
C PRO A 957 62.79 59.13 7.31
N GLU A 958 62.87 60.26 6.58
CA GLU A 958 62.00 60.52 5.42
C GLU A 958 62.14 59.43 4.34
N VAL A 959 63.38 59.00 4.05
CA VAL A 959 63.67 57.93 3.08
C VAL A 959 63.23 56.56 3.62
N ALA A 960 63.36 56.32 4.93
CA ALA A 960 62.89 55.10 5.56
C ALA A 960 61.35 54.98 5.53
N ILE A 961 60.62 56.09 5.69
CA ILE A 961 59.16 56.15 5.55
C ILE A 961 58.75 55.86 4.10
N ARG A 962 59.35 56.53 3.10
CA ARG A 962 59.08 56.25 1.68
C ARG A 962 59.36 54.78 1.31
N GLN A 963 60.48 54.21 1.77
CA GLN A 963 60.82 52.80 1.58
C GLN A 963 59.84 51.82 2.27
N LEU A 964 59.15 52.26 3.32
CA LEU A 964 58.14 51.45 4.00
C LEU A 964 56.77 51.53 3.31
N ILE A 965 56.40 52.71 2.80
CA ILE A 965 55.19 52.93 2.00
C ILE A 965 55.28 52.13 0.69
N ASN A 966 56.38 52.27 -0.08
CA ASN A 966 56.57 51.54 -1.34
C ASN A 966 56.35 50.03 -1.18
N ARG A 967 56.88 49.44 -0.10
CA ARG A 967 56.75 47.99 0.20
C ARG A 967 55.33 47.58 0.56
N ASN A 968 54.61 48.40 1.33
CA ASN A 968 53.24 48.08 1.68
C ASN A 968 52.30 48.30 0.49
N TYR A 969 52.47 49.36 -0.30
CA TYR A 969 51.71 49.60 -1.54
C TYR A 969 51.94 48.46 -2.53
N ALA A 970 53.20 48.07 -2.79
CA ALA A 970 53.50 46.90 -3.60
C ALA A 970 52.82 45.63 -3.07
N ALA A 971 52.96 45.33 -1.77
CA ALA A 971 52.36 44.14 -1.17
C ALA A 971 50.81 44.13 -1.14
N VAL A 972 50.15 45.29 -1.21
CA VAL A 972 48.70 45.40 -1.40
C VAL A 972 48.33 45.16 -2.86
N PHE A 973 48.99 45.85 -3.79
CA PHE A 973 48.60 45.87 -5.20
C PHE A 973 49.07 44.66 -6.02
N VAL A 974 50.00 43.85 -5.52
CA VAL A 974 50.36 42.55 -6.15
C VAL A 974 49.14 41.65 -6.32
N ASP A 975 48.34 41.49 -5.27
CA ASP A 975 47.19 40.57 -5.24
C ASP A 975 45.98 41.09 -6.04
N THR A 976 45.97 42.38 -6.41
CA THR A 976 44.90 42.98 -7.22
C THR A 976 45.31 43.17 -8.68
N MET A 977 46.55 43.62 -8.96
CA MET A 977 47.00 43.95 -10.31
C MET A 977 47.46 42.75 -11.15
N PHE A 978 48.06 41.72 -10.54
CA PHE A 978 48.67 40.61 -11.29
C PHE A 978 47.73 39.41 -11.40
N ARG A 979 47.79 38.68 -12.54
CA ARG A 979 47.33 37.29 -12.65
C ARG A 979 48.49 36.43 -13.11
N ALA A 980 48.61 35.23 -12.55
CA ALA A 980 49.70 34.31 -12.89
C ALA A 980 49.21 32.86 -13.02
N PRO A 981 49.89 32.03 -13.83
CA PRO A 981 49.57 30.60 -13.96
C PRO A 981 49.84 29.83 -12.66
N ASN A 982 49.04 28.78 -12.43
CA ASN A 982 49.28 27.71 -11.45
C ASN A 982 49.49 28.13 -9.98
N MET A 983 49.07 29.33 -9.57
CA MET A 983 49.26 29.84 -8.19
C MET A 983 48.66 28.95 -7.10
N GLU A 984 47.56 28.24 -7.38
CA GLU A 984 46.93 27.28 -6.45
C GLU A 984 47.79 26.03 -6.19
N LYS A 985 48.47 25.53 -7.23
CA LYS A 985 49.20 24.24 -7.24
C LYS A 985 50.63 24.31 -6.68
N LEU A 986 51.13 25.52 -6.40
CA LEU A 986 52.43 25.74 -5.78
C LEU A 986 52.39 25.46 -4.27
N LYS A 987 53.55 25.26 -3.63
CA LYS A 987 53.64 25.27 -2.16
C LYS A 987 53.70 26.71 -1.66
N ASP A 988 53.26 26.99 -0.44
CA ASP A 988 53.08 28.38 0.02
C ASP A 988 54.37 29.18 0.10
N LYS A 989 55.52 28.51 0.33
CA LYS A 989 56.85 29.12 0.20
C LYS A 989 57.14 29.62 -1.22
N ASP A 990 56.71 28.88 -2.23
CA ASP A 990 56.94 29.20 -3.65
C ASP A 990 55.93 30.27 -4.11
N LYS A 991 54.67 30.22 -3.61
CA LYS A 991 53.69 31.31 -3.77
C LYS A 991 54.23 32.62 -3.18
N ALA A 992 54.81 32.59 -1.98
CA ALA A 992 55.38 33.76 -1.32
C ALA A 992 56.57 34.34 -2.10
N ALA A 993 57.51 33.50 -2.55
CA ALA A 993 58.64 33.94 -3.37
C ALA A 993 58.18 34.55 -4.72
N LYS A 994 57.13 34.00 -5.33
CA LYS A 994 56.53 34.54 -6.56
C LYS A 994 55.84 35.89 -6.33
N LYS A 995 55.08 36.06 -5.24
CA LYS A 995 54.54 37.37 -4.83
C LYS A 995 55.65 38.39 -4.52
N GLU A 996 56.76 37.96 -3.94
CA GLU A 996 57.91 38.84 -3.67
C GLU A 996 58.54 39.37 -4.98
N ARG A 997 58.63 38.55 -6.04
CA ARG A 997 59.05 39.03 -7.38
C ARG A 997 58.05 40.01 -7.99
N MET A 998 56.75 39.78 -7.85
CA MET A 998 55.72 40.72 -8.31
C MET A 998 55.81 42.06 -7.56
N ALA A 999 56.02 42.02 -6.24
CA ALA A 999 56.18 43.20 -5.40
C ALA A 999 57.40 44.02 -5.82
N LYS A 1000 58.53 43.37 -6.11
CA LYS A 1000 59.75 44.03 -6.64
C LYS A 1000 59.52 44.77 -7.96
N ILE A 1001 58.69 44.24 -8.86
CA ILE A 1001 58.30 44.97 -10.08
C ILE A 1001 57.50 46.22 -9.73
N VAL A 1002 56.56 46.18 -8.77
CA VAL A 1002 55.85 47.40 -8.35
C VAL A 1002 56.79 48.38 -7.62
N GLU A 1003 57.65 47.91 -6.71
CA GLU A 1003 58.65 48.73 -6.00
C GLU A 1003 59.58 49.49 -6.98
N LEU A 1004 60.03 48.84 -8.07
CA LEU A 1004 60.86 49.42 -9.14
C LEU A 1004 60.20 50.62 -9.85
N PHE A 1005 58.88 50.60 -9.97
CA PHE A 1005 58.12 51.72 -10.52
C PHE A 1005 57.75 52.79 -9.47
N LEU A 1006 57.66 52.44 -8.18
CA LEU A 1006 57.38 53.37 -7.08
C LEU A 1006 58.60 54.12 -6.52
N ASP A 1007 59.83 53.70 -6.83
CA ASP A 1007 61.06 54.42 -6.45
C ASP A 1007 61.31 55.65 -7.34
N ASP A 1008 61.72 56.76 -6.72
CA ASP A 1008 61.86 58.09 -7.32
C ASP A 1008 63.23 58.29 -8.02
N GLY A 1009 64.16 57.33 -7.88
CA GLY A 1009 65.50 57.35 -8.48
C GLY A 1009 66.52 58.33 -7.85
N ASP A 1010 66.05 59.46 -7.32
CA ASP A 1010 66.87 60.60 -6.86
C ASP A 1010 67.75 60.32 -5.62
N VAL A 1011 67.52 59.21 -4.93
CA VAL A 1011 68.12 58.86 -3.62
C VAL A 1011 69.63 58.55 -3.69
N LYS A 1012 70.26 58.62 -4.88
CA LYS A 1012 71.71 58.41 -5.08
C LYS A 1012 72.50 59.66 -5.53
N ARG A 1013 71.89 60.85 -5.58
CA ARG A 1013 72.59 62.10 -5.98
C ARG A 1013 72.55 63.22 -4.92
N ARG A 1014 72.97 62.90 -3.69
CA ARG A 1014 73.44 63.89 -2.68
C ARG A 1014 74.36 63.23 -1.66
#